data_AF-A0A9Q1RQQ5-F1
#
_entry.id   AF-A0A9Q1RQQ5-F1
#
_cell.length_a   1.000
_cell.length_b   1.000
_cell.length_c   1.000
_cell.angle_alpha   90.00
_cell.angle_beta   90.00
_cell.angle_gamma   90.00
#
_symmetry.space_group_name_H-M   'P 1'
#
loop_
_entity.id
_entity.type
_entity.pdbx_description
1 polymer ?
#
loop_
_entity_poly.entity_id
_entity_poly.type
_entity_poly.pdbx_seq_one_letter_code
_entity_poly.pdbx_strand_id
1 'polypeptide(L)'
;MTKSHGGGVLVPFILLLISQKSLVFGFVDHDEISRRPDPLHQLKSYNGTYNLGDKHYWASAAYTGIHGYAIAGIWLLFGLGFGSYMIFKYFHGNSSTRIVKYPPSSYILMFLLIVLFTILAIVASSVILAANNGFEHRVERVRQTIFDAGGDTRHTIRRVIKVLLNMQTLLSPYNSQADQMLNVTTHRLRRGSITIQQFVDKTRHTSNEAIKTLYVANIVVVTVNLVLLISALVLLVWHWPLGFIIIIFCCWILTTLSWVLTGFDFFFHTFADDTCSALEDFQQNPQNNSLQIILPCSKSGTYDNFLVQIGSTVHNFITQLNSKLRDVQGLGLNDIGENSSGTRGVCDPFSGAPNYTFTPDLCPKDTIPIGELKYVLSRFTCYGENSIGNCTGEGRFIPQASSVILFAYTQSIQDLIEIFPDLLSLTQCSKVKQAFANILQYQCRPFRRTARILWSSMLSLSIIMVVFCIIFKIKKEQNEHPHFRELEEVEEENIQLPPPRKRSPRAVKRKPKAPTTLIEEFLDESSQLRHVFFPGQRTAVDPRKSSENDTYYYYPGRMWLDTEGNPIQAHGGGILYDQRTQMYYWYGEYKDGPTYHAHKKGAARVDVIGVGCYSSKDLWTWKNEGIVLAAEENNEIHDLYKLNVLERPKVIYNEKNGKYVMWMHIDDTNYTKASAGVAISDFPTGPFDYLYSKRPHGYESRDMTLFKDEDGVAYLVYSSEDNSELHIGPLNEEYIDVTQAMRRVLVGQHREAPALFKHEGTYYMITSGCTGWAPNEALAHAAESIMGPWETIGNPCIGGNKVFRETTFFAQSTFVLPLPELHGSFIFMADRWNPADLRDSRYVWLPLRVAGLVDQPLEYNFGFPLWSRVSVYWHKRWRLPYRWQEIK
;
A
#
# COMPACT_ATOMS: atom_id res chain seq x y z
N MET A 1 19.90 -36.75 31.08
CA MET A 1 20.45 -37.10 29.74
C MET A 1 19.56 -36.45 28.68
N THR A 2 20.19 -35.67 27.77
CA THR A 2 19.77 -35.28 26.38
C THR A 2 18.41 -34.56 26.17
N LYS A 3 18.36 -33.23 25.88
CA LYS A 3 18.35 -32.51 24.55
C LYS A 3 17.16 -32.91 23.64
N SER A 4 16.30 -32.03 23.08
CA SER A 4 16.50 -30.89 22.14
C SER A 4 15.11 -30.25 21.83
N HIS A 5 14.84 -28.96 22.08
CA HIS A 5 14.92 -27.74 21.20
C HIS A 5 13.88 -27.54 20.09
N GLY A 6 13.20 -26.39 20.12
CA GLY A 6 12.41 -25.84 19.01
C GLY A 6 11.40 -24.73 19.33
N GLY A 7 11.69 -23.79 20.23
CA GLY A 7 10.81 -22.66 20.52
C GLY A 7 11.56 -21.47 21.09
N GLY A 8 11.89 -20.49 20.25
CA GLY A 8 12.61 -19.30 20.71
C GLY A 8 13.04 -18.38 19.59
N VAL A 9 12.16 -17.46 19.18
CA VAL A 9 12.55 -16.22 18.48
C VAL A 9 11.69 -15.00 18.90
N LEU A 10 10.46 -15.17 19.41
CA LEU A 10 9.59 -14.00 19.69
C LEU A 10 9.74 -13.36 21.08
N VAL A 11 10.26 -14.07 22.08
CA VAL A 11 10.33 -13.58 23.47
C VAL A 11 11.55 -12.68 23.75
N PRO A 12 12.74 -12.88 23.14
CA PRO A 12 13.88 -11.97 23.35
C PRO A 12 13.68 -10.59 22.68
N PHE A 13 12.81 -10.49 21.67
CA PHE A 13 12.57 -9.27 20.90
C PHE A 13 11.62 -8.29 21.62
N ILE A 14 10.67 -8.82 22.40
CA ILE A 14 9.71 -8.03 23.18
C ILE A 14 10.32 -7.57 24.51
N LEU A 15 11.21 -8.38 25.11
CA LEU A 15 11.96 -7.99 26.31
C LEU A 15 13.02 -6.91 26.05
N LEU A 16 13.42 -6.69 24.79
CA LEU A 16 14.29 -5.59 24.38
C LEU A 16 13.56 -4.24 24.29
N LEU A 17 12.21 -4.24 24.26
CA LEU A 17 11.38 -3.04 24.13
C LEU A 17 10.80 -2.51 25.46
N ILE A 18 10.87 -3.29 26.55
CA ILE A 18 10.17 -2.95 27.82
C ILE A 18 11.13 -2.78 29.03
N SER A 19 12.42 -3.07 28.91
CA SER A 19 13.36 -2.82 30.01
C SER A 19 13.95 -1.40 29.95
N GLN A 20 13.24 -0.44 30.54
CA GLN A 20 13.84 0.84 30.92
C GLN A 20 14.90 0.60 32.00
N LYS A 21 16.17 0.67 31.61
CA LYS A 21 17.22 1.39 32.34
C LYS A 21 18.48 1.55 31.46
N SER A 22 18.64 2.79 30.97
CA SER A 22 19.91 3.44 30.62
C SER A 22 20.68 2.95 29.38
N LEU A 23 21.21 3.91 28.60
CA LEU A 23 22.18 3.80 27.48
C LEU A 23 21.67 3.40 26.07
N VAL A 24 20.84 4.22 25.41
CA VAL A 24 20.87 4.33 23.92
C VAL A 24 20.52 5.73 23.38
N PHE A 25 19.82 6.59 24.12
CA PHE A 25 19.55 7.97 23.67
C PHE A 25 20.35 8.96 24.52
N GLY A 26 21.47 9.41 23.94
CA GLY A 26 22.46 10.24 24.58
C GLY A 26 21.92 11.59 25.06
N PHE A 27 22.22 11.90 26.32
CA PHE A 27 22.74 13.23 26.62
C PHE A 27 24.04 13.37 25.82
N VAL A 28 24.05 14.20 24.78
CA VAL A 28 25.28 14.60 24.11
C VAL A 28 25.97 15.58 25.06
N ASP A 29 26.89 15.03 25.84
CA ASP A 29 27.92 15.81 26.53
C ASP A 29 28.77 16.53 25.47
N HIS A 30 29.16 17.76 25.77
CA HIS A 30 29.60 18.78 24.82
C HIS A 30 31.01 18.60 24.20
N ASP A 31 31.56 17.38 24.09
CA ASP A 31 32.97 17.15 23.72
C ASP A 31 33.26 16.18 22.54
N GLU A 32 32.25 15.60 21.85
CA GLU A 32 32.49 14.63 20.76
C GLU A 32 32.15 15.15 19.34
N ILE A 33 32.79 16.22 18.88
CA ILE A 33 32.85 16.53 17.43
C ILE A 33 33.75 15.52 16.67
N SER A 34 34.53 14.68 17.37
CA SER A 34 35.79 14.14 16.83
C SER A 34 35.87 12.66 16.38
N ARG A 35 34.79 11.87 16.30
CA ARG A 35 34.90 10.46 15.86
C ARG A 35 33.73 9.95 15.01
N ARG A 36 33.62 10.41 13.76
CA ARG A 36 32.67 9.84 12.78
C ARG A 36 33.40 8.90 11.81
N PRO A 37 32.83 7.76 11.40
CA PRO A 37 33.46 6.91 10.39
C PRO A 37 33.54 7.63 9.05
N ASP A 38 34.66 7.53 8.34
CA ASP A 38 34.81 8.04 6.98
C ASP A 38 34.86 6.89 5.96
N PRO A 39 33.83 6.74 5.10
CA PRO A 39 33.80 5.69 4.09
C PRO A 39 34.87 5.86 3.00
N LEU A 40 35.35 7.09 2.74
CA LEU A 40 36.46 7.33 1.80
C LEU A 40 37.82 6.96 2.39
N HIS A 41 37.90 6.74 3.70
CA HIS A 41 39.13 6.39 4.42
C HIS A 41 38.98 5.07 5.19
N GLN A 42 38.42 4.05 4.53
CA GLN A 42 38.29 2.68 5.05
C GLN A 42 37.56 2.60 6.41
N LEU A 43 36.58 3.49 6.64
CA LEU A 43 35.81 3.58 7.89
C LEU A 43 36.64 3.92 9.15
N LYS A 44 37.87 4.41 8.99
CA LYS A 44 38.61 4.99 10.12
C LYS A 44 37.90 6.26 10.59
N SER A 45 38.03 6.57 11.88
CA SER A 45 37.44 7.78 12.46
C SER A 45 38.03 9.02 11.80
N TYR A 46 37.13 9.85 11.25
CA TYR A 46 37.40 11.21 10.84
C TYR A 46 37.69 12.04 12.09
N ASN A 47 38.97 12.38 12.27
CA ASN A 47 39.45 13.27 13.33
C ASN A 47 39.59 14.72 12.84
N GLY A 48 39.04 15.05 11.66
CA GLY A 48 39.12 16.38 11.07
C GLY A 48 38.09 17.34 11.68
N THR A 49 38.35 18.64 11.56
CA THR A 49 37.45 19.71 11.98
C THR A 49 36.39 20.00 10.91
N TYR A 50 35.29 20.68 11.26
CA TYR A 50 34.24 21.10 10.30
C TYR A 50 34.85 21.87 9.10
N ASN A 51 34.84 21.25 7.91
CA ASN A 51 35.47 21.81 6.71
C ASN A 51 34.65 21.51 5.44
N LEU A 52 33.97 22.53 4.91
CA LEU A 52 33.14 22.43 3.70
C LEU A 52 33.93 22.15 2.42
N GLY A 53 35.26 22.35 2.41
CA GLY A 53 36.13 22.06 1.28
C GLY A 53 36.69 20.63 1.25
N ASP A 54 36.54 19.89 2.35
CA ASP A 54 37.09 18.54 2.50
C ASP A 54 36.07 17.48 2.06
N LYS A 55 36.48 16.62 1.11
CA LYS A 55 35.64 15.50 0.65
C LYS A 55 35.39 14.48 1.76
N HIS A 56 36.34 14.30 2.67
CA HIS A 56 36.25 13.36 3.78
C HIS A 56 35.21 13.82 4.83
N TYR A 57 35.09 15.12 5.07
CA TYR A 57 34.00 15.69 5.88
C TYR A 57 32.62 15.36 5.29
N TRP A 58 32.40 15.66 4.00
CA TRP A 58 31.10 15.41 3.36
C TRP A 58 30.75 13.92 3.34
N ALA A 59 31.73 13.06 3.08
CA ALA A 59 31.54 11.61 3.11
C ALA A 59 31.19 11.11 4.52
N SER A 60 31.89 11.59 5.54
CA SER A 60 31.64 11.20 6.94
C SER A 60 30.32 11.76 7.48
N ALA A 61 29.97 13.01 7.13
CA ALA A 61 28.69 13.61 7.49
C ALA A 61 27.52 12.87 6.81
N ALA A 62 27.60 12.60 5.50
CA ALA A 62 26.57 11.82 4.80
C ALA A 62 26.43 10.40 5.36
N TYR A 63 27.52 9.80 5.84
CA TYR A 63 27.52 8.49 6.47
C TYR A 63 26.77 8.44 7.80
N THR A 64 26.48 9.58 8.45
CA THR A 64 25.64 9.59 9.66
C THR A 64 24.21 9.10 9.41
N GLY A 65 23.71 9.25 8.17
CA GLY A 65 22.43 8.73 7.73
C GLY A 65 22.44 7.24 7.32
N ILE A 66 23.57 6.53 7.48
CA ILE A 66 23.76 5.15 6.97
C ILE A 66 22.68 4.18 7.42
N HIS A 67 22.14 4.35 8.62
CA HIS A 67 21.08 3.49 9.14
C HIS A 67 19.81 3.55 8.28
N GLY A 68 19.42 4.74 7.81
CA GLY A 68 18.27 4.89 6.91
C GLY A 68 18.50 4.20 5.56
N TYR A 69 19.68 4.40 4.97
CA TYR A 69 20.05 3.80 3.68
C TYR A 69 20.19 2.28 3.77
N ALA A 70 20.78 1.76 4.85
CA ALA A 70 20.96 0.33 5.07
C ALA A 70 19.61 -0.37 5.25
N ILE A 71 18.70 0.21 6.04
CA ILE A 71 17.34 -0.32 6.21
C ILE A 71 16.58 -0.28 4.87
N ALA A 72 16.69 0.81 4.11
CA ALA A 72 16.10 0.89 2.77
C ALA A 72 16.62 -0.21 1.84
N GLY A 73 17.93 -0.45 1.81
CA GLY A 73 18.55 -1.50 1.00
C GLY A 73 18.11 -2.90 1.40
N ILE A 74 18.09 -3.21 2.70
CA ILE A 74 17.60 -4.49 3.23
C ILE A 74 16.12 -4.67 2.85
N TRP A 75 15.30 -3.65 3.08
CA TRP A 75 13.87 -3.69 2.77
C TRP A 75 13.65 -3.92 1.27
N LEU A 76 14.40 -3.22 0.41
CA LEU A 76 14.38 -3.35 -1.05
C LEU A 76 14.74 -4.78 -1.52
N LEU A 77 15.77 -5.40 -0.92
CA LEU A 77 16.15 -6.77 -1.26
C LEU A 77 15.06 -7.77 -0.86
N PHE A 78 14.45 -7.60 0.32
CA PHE A 78 13.37 -8.47 0.77
C PHE A 78 12.15 -8.44 -0.14
N GLY A 79 11.72 -7.26 -0.60
CA GLY A 79 10.56 -7.18 -1.50
C GLY A 79 10.87 -7.42 -2.98
N LEU A 80 12.12 -7.27 -3.45
CA LEU A 80 12.50 -7.84 -4.75
C LEU A 80 12.47 -9.37 -4.70
N GLY A 81 12.99 -9.98 -3.62
CA GLY A 81 12.90 -11.42 -3.38
C GLY A 81 11.45 -11.91 -3.24
N PHE A 82 10.62 -11.18 -2.51
CA PHE A 82 9.19 -11.49 -2.38
C PHE A 82 8.42 -11.27 -3.69
N GLY A 83 8.68 -10.19 -4.41
CA GLY A 83 8.05 -9.89 -5.70
C GLY A 83 8.37 -10.93 -6.75
N SER A 84 9.65 -11.33 -6.85
CA SER A 84 10.08 -12.44 -7.72
C SER A 84 9.50 -13.78 -7.30
N TYR A 85 9.43 -14.09 -5.99
CA TYR A 85 8.73 -15.28 -5.49
C TYR A 85 7.23 -15.27 -5.83
N MET A 86 6.57 -14.12 -5.70
CA MET A 86 5.14 -13.96 -6.01
C MET A 86 4.87 -14.11 -7.51
N ILE A 87 5.70 -13.52 -8.37
CA ILE A 87 5.63 -13.68 -9.83
C ILE A 87 5.91 -15.13 -10.20
N PHE A 88 6.95 -15.75 -9.63
CA PHE A 88 7.27 -17.15 -9.86
C PHE A 88 6.13 -18.08 -9.42
N LYS A 89 5.54 -17.87 -8.24
CA LYS A 89 4.40 -18.64 -7.74
C LYS A 89 3.12 -18.41 -8.57
N TYR A 90 2.93 -17.22 -9.13
CA TYR A 90 1.83 -16.92 -10.05
C TYR A 90 1.96 -17.69 -11.37
N PHE A 91 3.19 -17.83 -11.89
CA PHE A 91 3.45 -18.53 -13.16
C PHE A 91 3.75 -20.04 -13.01
N HIS A 92 4.16 -20.50 -11.84
CA HIS A 92 4.42 -21.91 -11.53
C HIS A 92 3.58 -22.30 -10.32
N GLY A 93 2.35 -22.69 -10.60
CA GLY A 93 1.40 -23.20 -9.62
C GLY A 93 1.91 -24.49 -8.98
N ASN A 94 2.62 -24.35 -7.87
CA ASN A 94 2.79 -25.43 -6.92
C ASN A 94 3.10 -24.79 -5.55
N SER A 95 2.22 -24.95 -4.57
CA SER A 95 2.67 -24.86 -3.18
C SER A 95 1.74 -25.59 -2.22
N SER A 96 2.26 -26.68 -1.68
CA SER A 96 2.08 -27.02 -0.27
C SER A 96 2.69 -25.90 0.58
N THR A 97 1.87 -25.17 1.32
CA THR A 97 2.31 -24.30 2.43
C THR A 97 1.43 -24.55 3.65
N ARG A 98 2.07 -24.62 4.82
CA ARG A 98 1.43 -24.94 6.12
C ARG A 98 0.35 -23.93 6.49
N ILE A 99 -0.73 -24.49 7.04
CA ILE A 99 -1.96 -23.81 7.45
C ILE A 99 -1.78 -23.18 8.83
N VAL A 100 -2.17 -21.91 8.98
CA VAL A 100 -2.35 -21.24 10.28
C VAL A 100 -3.80 -20.76 10.35
N LYS A 101 -4.59 -21.29 11.29
CA LYS A 101 -5.99 -20.87 11.53
C LYS A 101 -6.00 -19.56 12.33
N TYR A 102 -6.88 -18.61 11.97
CA TYR A 102 -7.09 -17.36 12.72
C TYR A 102 -8.57 -17.24 13.17
N PRO A 103 -8.84 -16.80 14.42
CA PRO A 103 -10.21 -16.65 14.92
C PRO A 103 -10.94 -15.43 14.32
N PRO A 104 -12.29 -15.37 14.32
CA PRO A 104 -13.10 -14.26 13.79
C PRO A 104 -12.74 -12.89 14.38
N SER A 105 -12.37 -12.85 15.66
CA SER A 105 -11.91 -11.63 16.35
C SER A 105 -10.65 -11.02 15.72
N SER A 106 -9.83 -11.84 15.05
CA SER A 106 -8.64 -11.38 14.35
C SER A 106 -8.98 -10.52 13.13
N TYR A 107 -10.11 -10.77 12.45
CA TYR A 107 -10.51 -10.00 11.27
C TYR A 107 -10.94 -8.58 11.61
N ILE A 108 -11.74 -8.43 12.68
CA ILE A 108 -12.17 -7.12 13.19
C ILE A 108 -10.96 -6.35 13.73
N LEU A 109 -10.10 -7.03 14.49
CA LEU A 109 -8.86 -6.43 14.98
C LEU A 109 -7.96 -5.96 13.83
N MET A 110 -7.81 -6.75 12.77
CA MET A 110 -7.01 -6.39 11.60
C MET A 110 -7.60 -5.19 10.85
N PHE A 111 -8.93 -5.12 10.70
CA PHE A 111 -9.59 -3.96 10.10
C PHE A 111 -9.37 -2.68 10.94
N LEU A 112 -9.55 -2.76 12.26
CA LEU A 112 -9.30 -1.66 13.18
C LEU A 112 -7.83 -1.21 13.14
N LEU A 113 -6.89 -2.15 13.04
CA LEU A 113 -5.46 -1.86 12.89
C LEU A 113 -5.17 -1.14 11.56
N ILE A 114 -5.77 -1.55 10.44
CA ILE A 114 -5.64 -0.86 9.15
C ILE A 114 -6.14 0.59 9.25
N VAL A 115 -7.30 0.81 9.85
CA VAL A 115 -7.85 2.17 10.06
C VAL A 115 -6.97 2.99 10.99
N LEU A 116 -6.47 2.42 12.08
CA LEU A 116 -5.57 3.13 13.00
C LEU A 116 -4.28 3.57 12.31
N PHE A 117 -3.60 2.66 11.60
CA PHE A 117 -2.34 2.97 10.95
C PHE A 117 -2.49 3.91 9.75
N THR A 118 -3.63 3.91 9.05
CA THR A 118 -3.91 4.94 8.03
C THR A 118 -4.04 6.34 8.66
N ILE A 119 -4.76 6.47 9.78
CA ILE A 119 -4.87 7.74 10.51
C ILE A 119 -3.49 8.22 10.98
N LEU A 120 -2.69 7.34 11.58
CA LEU A 120 -1.33 7.68 12.02
C LEU A 120 -0.44 8.13 10.85
N ALA A 121 -0.52 7.46 9.70
CA ALA A 121 0.23 7.83 8.51
C ALA A 121 -0.19 9.20 7.94
N ILE A 122 -1.50 9.53 7.98
CA ILE A 122 -2.00 10.85 7.57
C ILE A 122 -1.48 11.93 8.51
N VAL A 123 -1.51 11.71 9.83
CA VAL A 123 -0.98 12.67 10.81
C VAL A 123 0.51 12.88 10.61
N ALA A 124 1.31 11.81 10.49
CA ALA A 124 2.76 11.93 10.24
C ALA A 124 3.06 12.68 8.93
N SER A 125 2.33 12.38 7.86
CA SER A 125 2.43 13.05 6.56
C SER A 125 2.14 14.56 6.66
N SER A 126 1.12 14.96 7.43
CA SER A 126 0.79 16.38 7.65
C SER A 126 1.89 17.13 8.39
N VAL A 127 2.53 16.49 9.38
CA VAL A 127 3.65 17.07 10.14
C VAL A 127 4.87 17.23 9.24
N ILE A 128 5.18 16.26 8.38
CA ILE A 128 6.29 16.34 7.43
C ILE A 128 6.08 17.51 6.47
N LEU A 129 4.88 17.68 5.91
CA LEU A 129 4.61 18.77 4.97
C LEU A 129 4.80 20.15 5.62
N ALA A 130 4.33 20.32 6.86
CA ALA A 130 4.53 21.55 7.63
C ALA A 130 6.01 21.78 8.00
N ALA A 131 6.71 20.72 8.44
CA ALA A 131 8.11 20.78 8.81
C ALA A 131 9.03 21.08 7.62
N ASN A 132 8.76 20.50 6.45
CA ASN A 132 9.53 20.67 5.23
C ASN A 132 9.45 22.12 4.71
N ASN A 133 8.25 22.71 4.71
CA ASN A 133 8.06 24.13 4.38
C ASN A 133 8.79 25.06 5.38
N GLY A 134 8.70 24.73 6.67
CA GLY A 134 9.42 25.46 7.71
C GLY A 134 10.95 25.34 7.60
N PHE A 135 11.44 24.19 7.16
CA PHE A 135 12.87 23.91 6.98
C PHE A 135 13.45 24.69 5.80
N GLU A 136 12.86 24.60 4.61
CA GLU A 136 13.32 25.30 3.41
C GLU A 136 13.43 26.81 3.65
N HIS A 137 12.37 27.43 4.20
CA HIS A 137 12.35 28.86 4.44
C HIS A 137 13.41 29.35 5.44
N ARG A 138 13.80 28.50 6.41
CA ARG A 138 14.86 28.82 7.38
C ARG A 138 16.25 28.62 6.80
N VAL A 139 16.47 27.54 6.04
CA VAL A 139 17.73 27.30 5.33
C VAL A 139 18.04 28.45 4.37
N GLU A 140 17.04 28.91 3.61
CA GLU A 140 17.22 30.03 2.69
C GLU A 140 17.58 31.34 3.40
N ARG A 141 17.01 31.61 4.59
CA ARG A 141 17.39 32.80 5.39
C ARG A 141 18.83 32.74 5.90
N VAL A 142 19.27 31.59 6.41
CA VAL A 142 20.67 31.40 6.85
C VAL A 142 21.61 31.59 5.67
N ARG A 143 21.26 31.00 4.51
CA ARG A 143 22.02 31.11 3.27
C ARG A 143 22.14 32.56 2.78
N GLN A 144 21.03 33.30 2.73
CA GLN A 144 21.02 34.71 2.33
C GLN A 144 21.91 35.56 3.24
N THR A 145 21.80 35.38 4.56
CA THR A 145 22.62 36.12 5.53
C THR A 145 24.12 35.91 5.32
N ILE A 146 24.54 34.68 4.99
CA ILE A 146 25.94 34.36 4.71
C ILE A 146 26.40 35.02 3.39
N PHE A 147 25.58 34.96 2.34
CA PHE A 147 25.93 35.56 1.06
C PHE A 147 25.93 37.09 1.08
N ASP A 148 25.03 37.71 1.83
CA ASP A 148 24.99 39.16 2.03
C ASP A 148 26.26 39.63 2.75
N ALA A 149 26.68 38.93 3.82
CA ALA A 149 27.92 39.23 4.53
C ALA A 149 29.18 39.07 3.65
N GLY A 150 29.21 38.04 2.80
CA GLY A 150 30.26 37.85 1.80
C GLY A 150 30.29 38.94 0.73
N GLY A 151 29.11 39.36 0.27
CA GLY A 151 28.91 40.46 -0.68
C GLY A 151 29.40 41.80 -0.12
N ASP A 152 29.01 42.13 1.11
CA ASP A 152 29.43 43.34 1.82
C ASP A 152 30.95 43.42 2.01
N THR A 153 31.56 42.28 2.37
CA THR A 153 33.02 42.17 2.51
C THR A 153 33.71 42.42 1.17
N ARG A 154 33.20 41.84 0.08
CA ARG A 154 33.71 42.05 -1.28
C ARG A 154 33.57 43.52 -1.72
N HIS A 155 32.44 44.16 -1.44
CA HIS A 155 32.23 45.58 -1.73
C HIS A 155 33.24 46.46 -0.99
N THR A 156 33.49 46.17 0.27
CA THR A 156 34.48 46.88 1.10
C THR A 156 35.90 46.71 0.53
N ILE A 157 36.31 45.49 0.16
CA ILE A 157 37.62 45.23 -0.47
C ILE A 157 37.77 45.98 -1.80
N ARG A 158 36.73 46.01 -2.64
CA ARG A 158 36.75 46.76 -3.91
C ARG A 158 36.91 48.27 -3.69
N ARG A 159 36.27 48.83 -2.67
CA ARG A 159 36.43 50.24 -2.31
C ARG A 159 37.89 50.55 -1.92
N VAL A 160 38.48 49.72 -1.05
CA VAL A 160 39.90 49.85 -0.66
C VAL A 160 40.84 49.73 -1.86
N ILE A 161 40.65 48.73 -2.73
CA ILE A 161 41.46 48.57 -3.96
C ILE A 161 41.38 49.82 -4.86
N LYS A 162 40.18 50.39 -5.03
CA LYS A 162 39.97 51.58 -5.86
C LYS A 162 40.76 52.77 -5.34
N VAL A 163 40.77 52.97 -4.02
CA VAL A 163 41.51 54.07 -3.37
C VAL A 163 43.01 53.82 -3.41
N LEU A 164 43.49 52.60 -3.15
CA LEU A 164 44.91 52.27 -3.24
C LEU A 164 45.48 52.46 -4.65
N LEU A 165 44.71 52.13 -5.69
CA LEU A 165 45.07 52.40 -7.09
C LEU A 165 45.16 53.91 -7.36
N ASN A 166 44.24 54.71 -6.81
CA ASN A 166 44.28 56.17 -6.93
C ASN A 166 45.55 56.74 -6.27
N MET A 167 45.85 56.32 -5.04
CA MET A 167 47.08 56.70 -4.34
C MET A 167 48.33 56.29 -5.12
N GLN A 168 48.33 55.09 -5.72
CA GLN A 168 49.43 54.61 -6.54
C GLN A 168 49.65 55.53 -7.75
N THR A 169 48.59 55.92 -8.46
CA THR A 169 48.70 56.85 -9.61
C THR A 169 49.23 58.22 -9.21
N LEU A 170 48.91 58.71 -8.00
CA LEU A 170 49.38 60.01 -7.50
C LEU A 170 50.85 59.99 -7.05
N LEU A 171 51.30 58.89 -6.43
CA LEU A 171 52.63 58.79 -5.81
C LEU A 171 53.69 58.16 -6.72
N SER A 172 53.29 57.42 -7.77
CA SER A 172 54.20 56.72 -8.70
C SER A 172 55.35 57.59 -9.25
N PRO A 173 55.14 58.86 -9.65
CA PRO A 173 56.22 59.71 -10.16
C PRO A 173 57.24 60.16 -9.11
N TYR A 174 56.91 60.08 -7.82
CA TYR A 174 57.67 60.74 -6.74
C TYR A 174 58.29 59.78 -5.73
N ASN A 175 57.71 58.58 -5.56
CA ASN A 175 58.17 57.61 -4.58
C ASN A 175 58.04 56.17 -5.09
N SER A 176 59.13 55.64 -5.66
CA SER A 176 59.19 54.29 -6.21
C SER A 176 59.00 53.19 -5.14
N GLN A 177 59.36 53.45 -3.89
CA GLN A 177 59.18 52.50 -2.79
C GLN A 177 57.71 52.39 -2.37
N ALA A 178 56.99 53.52 -2.31
CA ALA A 178 55.55 53.54 -2.04
C ALA A 178 54.76 52.87 -3.17
N ASP A 179 55.14 53.09 -4.44
CA ASP A 179 54.53 52.46 -5.60
C ASP A 179 54.65 50.92 -5.57
N GLN A 180 55.83 50.39 -5.29
CA GLN A 180 56.05 48.94 -5.16
C GLN A 180 55.20 48.33 -4.03
N MET A 181 55.12 48.99 -2.87
CA MET A 181 54.34 48.52 -1.72
C MET A 181 52.83 48.55 -1.99
N LEU A 182 52.32 49.61 -2.64
CA LEU A 182 50.92 49.72 -3.04
C LEU A 182 50.55 48.68 -4.11
N ASN A 183 51.44 48.39 -5.07
CA ASN A 183 51.23 47.38 -6.09
C ASN A 183 51.11 45.96 -5.48
N VAL A 184 52.04 45.58 -4.60
CA VAL A 184 52.00 44.28 -3.90
C VAL A 184 50.72 44.15 -3.06
N THR A 185 50.34 45.20 -2.35
CA THR A 185 49.13 45.22 -1.49
C THR A 185 47.86 45.10 -2.31
N THR A 186 47.76 45.86 -3.40
CA THR A 186 46.62 45.84 -4.33
C THR A 186 46.47 44.47 -4.99
N HIS A 187 47.58 43.84 -5.41
CA HIS A 187 47.55 42.51 -6.00
C HIS A 187 47.10 41.43 -5.00
N ARG A 188 47.51 41.52 -3.73
CA ARG A 188 47.05 40.61 -2.66
C ARG A 188 45.54 40.76 -2.39
N LEU A 189 45.05 41.99 -2.28
CA LEU A 189 43.61 42.27 -2.08
C LEU A 189 42.77 41.80 -3.27
N ARG A 190 43.25 42.01 -4.50
CA ARG A 190 42.57 41.56 -5.72
C ARG A 190 42.47 40.04 -5.78
N ARG A 191 43.54 39.32 -5.43
CA ARG A 191 43.53 37.85 -5.32
C ARG A 191 42.51 37.38 -4.27
N GLY A 192 42.51 38.00 -3.08
CA GLY A 192 41.54 37.70 -2.02
C GLY A 192 40.08 37.91 -2.45
N SER A 193 39.79 39.01 -3.15
CA SER A 193 38.43 39.30 -3.65
C SER A 193 37.95 38.29 -4.71
N ILE A 194 38.85 37.79 -5.56
CA ILE A 194 38.52 36.76 -6.56
C ILE A 194 38.23 35.42 -5.88
N THR A 195 39.03 35.03 -4.88
CA THR A 195 38.82 33.80 -4.12
C THR A 195 37.47 33.81 -3.40
N ILE A 196 37.11 34.93 -2.75
CA ILE A 196 35.79 35.09 -2.10
C ILE A 196 34.67 34.96 -3.13
N GLN A 197 34.83 35.56 -4.32
CA GLN A 197 33.81 35.47 -5.36
C GLN A 197 33.61 34.05 -5.87
N GLN A 198 34.70 33.34 -6.17
CA GLN A 198 34.64 31.96 -6.65
C GLN A 198 33.99 31.05 -5.60
N PHE A 199 34.27 31.27 -4.31
CA PHE A 199 33.64 30.56 -3.22
C PHE A 199 32.12 30.85 -3.14
N VAL A 200 31.71 32.12 -3.16
CA VAL A 200 30.30 32.53 -3.12
C VAL A 200 29.52 31.98 -4.31
N ASP A 201 30.02 32.14 -5.54
CA ASP A 201 29.33 31.71 -6.76
C ASP A 201 29.21 30.19 -6.83
N LYS A 202 30.29 29.46 -6.53
CA LYS A 202 30.31 27.98 -6.55
C LYS A 202 29.36 27.40 -5.50
N THR A 203 29.35 27.97 -4.30
CA THR A 203 28.53 27.50 -3.18
C THR A 203 27.06 27.87 -3.36
N ARG A 204 26.76 29.01 -4.01
CA ARG A 204 25.39 29.47 -4.28
C ARG A 204 24.64 28.54 -5.23
N HIS A 205 25.29 28.06 -6.29
CA HIS A 205 24.68 27.16 -7.25
C HIS A 205 24.45 25.75 -6.70
N THR A 206 25.46 25.16 -6.04
CA THR A 206 25.37 23.77 -5.53
C THR A 206 24.39 23.64 -4.37
N SER A 207 24.30 24.65 -3.49
CA SER A 207 23.36 24.65 -2.37
C SER A 207 21.89 24.72 -2.83
N ASN A 208 21.60 25.57 -3.82
CA ASN A 208 20.23 25.79 -4.31
C ASN A 208 19.61 24.51 -4.89
N GLU A 209 20.36 23.78 -5.71
CA GLU A 209 19.89 22.53 -6.31
C GLU A 209 19.66 21.44 -5.25
N ALA A 210 20.57 21.30 -4.28
CA ALA A 210 20.48 20.26 -3.26
C ALA A 210 19.27 20.46 -2.31
N ILE A 211 19.06 21.70 -1.84
CA ILE A 211 17.95 22.02 -0.92
C ILE A 211 16.60 21.86 -1.62
N LYS A 212 16.48 22.38 -2.84
CA LYS A 212 15.25 22.29 -3.63
C LYS A 212 14.92 20.84 -4.00
N THR A 213 15.94 20.04 -4.33
CA THR A 213 15.75 18.61 -4.62
C THR A 213 15.21 17.87 -3.40
N LEU A 214 15.77 18.09 -2.20
CA LEU A 214 15.27 17.48 -0.97
C LEU A 214 13.83 17.91 -0.67
N TYR A 215 13.55 19.21 -0.77
CA TYR A 215 12.22 19.76 -0.54
C TYR A 215 11.16 19.12 -1.45
N VAL A 216 11.44 19.08 -2.76
CA VAL A 216 10.55 18.46 -3.75
C VAL A 216 10.41 16.96 -3.51
N ALA A 217 11.49 16.25 -3.22
CA ALA A 217 11.45 14.82 -2.96
C ALA A 217 10.57 14.47 -1.75
N ASN A 218 10.69 15.21 -0.65
CA ASN A 218 9.86 15.04 0.54
C ASN A 218 8.36 15.29 0.22
N ILE A 219 8.02 16.33 -0.54
CA ILE A 219 6.63 16.59 -0.95
C ILE A 219 6.08 15.47 -1.83
N VAL A 220 6.83 15.06 -2.86
CA VAL A 220 6.37 14.04 -3.81
C VAL A 220 6.13 12.71 -3.10
N VAL A 221 7.06 12.24 -2.26
CA VAL A 221 6.89 10.96 -1.55
C VAL A 221 5.69 11.00 -0.61
N VAL A 222 5.53 12.08 0.17
CA VAL A 222 4.42 12.21 1.12
C VAL A 222 3.06 12.31 0.42
N THR A 223 2.96 13.10 -0.66
CA THR A 223 1.70 13.26 -1.40
C THR A 223 1.28 11.98 -2.11
N VAL A 224 2.20 11.29 -2.78
CA VAL A 224 1.94 9.99 -3.42
C VAL A 224 1.54 8.95 -2.37
N ASN A 225 2.19 8.94 -1.21
CA ASN A 225 1.82 8.04 -0.11
C ASN A 225 0.39 8.29 0.38
N LEU A 226 -0.01 9.55 0.57
CA LEU A 226 -1.36 9.90 1.02
C LEU A 226 -2.45 9.48 0.02
N VAL A 227 -2.22 9.67 -1.28
CA VAL A 227 -3.15 9.22 -2.33
C VAL A 227 -3.29 7.69 -2.33
N LEU A 228 -2.18 6.96 -2.17
CA LEU A 228 -2.20 5.50 -2.14
C LEU A 228 -2.87 4.94 -0.89
N LEU A 229 -2.70 5.55 0.27
CA LEU A 229 -3.39 5.14 1.51
C LEU A 229 -4.91 5.28 1.37
N ILE A 230 -5.39 6.38 0.78
CA ILE A 230 -6.82 6.57 0.49
C ILE A 230 -7.31 5.55 -0.54
N SER A 231 -6.55 5.33 -1.62
CA SER A 231 -6.87 4.35 -2.65
C SER A 231 -6.92 2.92 -2.08
N ALA A 232 -6.04 2.59 -1.15
CA ALA A 232 -6.02 1.30 -0.47
C ALA A 232 -7.27 1.07 0.39
N LEU A 233 -7.76 2.08 1.10
CA LEU A 233 -9.01 1.99 1.85
C LEU A 233 -10.22 1.78 0.93
N VAL A 234 -10.30 2.51 -0.18
CA VAL A 234 -11.40 2.37 -1.15
C VAL A 234 -11.39 0.97 -1.77
N LEU A 235 -10.22 0.49 -2.19
CA LEU A 235 -10.09 -0.83 -2.80
C LEU A 235 -10.31 -1.97 -1.80
N LEU A 236 -10.11 -1.71 -0.50
CA LEU A 236 -10.45 -2.64 0.58
C LEU A 236 -11.95 -2.81 0.77
N VAL A 237 -12.74 -1.78 0.47
CA VAL A 237 -14.20 -1.88 0.41
C VAL A 237 -14.64 -2.61 -0.86
N TRP A 238 -13.96 -2.39 -1.99
CA TRP A 238 -14.32 -2.94 -3.31
C TRP A 238 -13.83 -4.38 -3.57
N HIS A 239 -13.09 -5.01 -2.65
CA HIS A 239 -12.67 -6.41 -2.74
C HIS A 239 -11.96 -6.81 -4.06
N TRP A 240 -11.20 -5.90 -4.69
CA TRP A 240 -10.56 -6.17 -5.99
C TRP A 240 -9.14 -6.78 -5.85
N PRO A 241 -8.93 -8.09 -6.10
CA PRO A 241 -7.71 -8.80 -5.70
C PRO A 241 -6.45 -8.35 -6.46
N LEU A 242 -6.57 -7.96 -7.73
CA LEU A 242 -5.45 -7.45 -8.53
C LEU A 242 -5.01 -6.05 -8.07
N GLY A 243 -5.97 -5.17 -7.77
CA GLY A 243 -5.69 -3.84 -7.23
C GLY A 243 -4.93 -3.90 -5.90
N PHE A 244 -5.28 -4.85 -5.04
CA PHE A 244 -4.60 -5.07 -3.77
C PHE A 244 -3.11 -5.45 -3.91
N ILE A 245 -2.76 -6.27 -4.90
CA ILE A 245 -1.36 -6.67 -5.14
C ILE A 245 -0.53 -5.46 -5.61
N ILE A 246 -1.09 -4.66 -6.52
CA ILE A 246 -0.45 -3.46 -7.05
C ILE A 246 -0.21 -2.46 -5.92
N ILE A 247 -1.20 -2.24 -5.05
CA ILE A 247 -1.05 -1.35 -3.89
C ILE A 247 0.07 -1.83 -2.96
N ILE A 248 0.12 -3.13 -2.62
CA ILE A 248 1.16 -3.67 -1.73
C ILE A 248 2.54 -3.39 -2.31
N PHE A 249 2.70 -3.55 -3.63
CA PHE A 249 3.96 -3.27 -4.31
C PHE A 249 4.30 -1.76 -4.31
N CYS A 250 3.34 -0.89 -4.61
CA CYS A 250 3.52 0.56 -4.56
C CYS A 250 3.86 1.07 -3.15
N CYS A 251 3.14 0.62 -2.13
CA CYS A 251 3.43 0.95 -0.72
C CYS A 251 4.84 0.49 -0.34
N TRP A 252 5.26 -0.68 -0.79
CA TRP A 252 6.59 -1.19 -0.50
C TRP A 252 7.72 -0.34 -1.13
N ILE A 253 7.56 0.13 -2.37
CA ILE A 253 8.50 1.08 -3.00
C ILE A 253 8.56 2.39 -2.21
N LEU A 254 7.40 2.93 -1.82
CA LEU A 254 7.34 4.18 -1.08
C LEU A 254 7.94 4.09 0.32
N THR A 255 7.77 2.96 0.99
CA THR A 255 8.45 2.69 2.27
C THR A 255 9.97 2.74 2.09
N THR A 256 10.50 2.15 1.01
CA THR A 256 11.94 2.24 0.69
C THR A 256 12.38 3.69 0.49
N LEU A 257 11.63 4.46 -0.30
CA LEU A 257 11.93 5.89 -0.55
C LEU A 257 11.87 6.72 0.74
N SER A 258 10.92 6.44 1.62
CA SER A 258 10.77 7.13 2.92
C SER A 258 11.97 6.86 3.84
N TRP A 259 12.52 5.63 3.84
CA TRP A 259 13.74 5.30 4.59
C TRP A 259 14.99 6.01 4.04
N VAL A 260 15.10 6.13 2.71
CA VAL A 260 16.18 6.91 2.08
C VAL A 260 16.08 8.38 2.49
N LEU A 261 14.89 8.97 2.41
CA LEU A 261 14.66 10.35 2.83
C LEU A 261 14.93 10.57 4.32
N THR A 262 14.57 9.60 5.19
CA THR A 262 14.93 9.63 6.61
C THR A 262 16.44 9.74 6.81
N GLY A 263 17.23 8.99 6.05
CA GLY A 263 18.69 9.06 6.09
C GLY A 263 19.22 10.44 5.65
N PHE A 264 18.65 11.00 4.58
CA PHE A 264 19.00 12.34 4.11
C PHE A 264 18.61 13.44 5.11
N ASP A 265 17.40 13.42 5.66
CA ASP A 265 16.94 14.40 6.64
C ASP A 265 17.77 14.34 7.93
N PHE A 266 18.20 13.15 8.35
CA PHE A 266 19.08 12.97 9.50
C PHE A 266 20.49 13.53 9.25
N PHE A 267 21.02 13.33 8.03
CA PHE A 267 22.25 13.98 7.60
C PHE A 267 22.12 15.51 7.70
N PHE A 268 21.02 16.09 7.21
CA PHE A 268 20.79 17.54 7.29
C PHE A 268 20.62 18.05 8.73
N HIS A 269 20.03 17.26 9.63
CA HIS A 269 19.99 17.58 11.06
C HIS A 269 21.40 17.64 11.65
N THR A 270 22.24 16.65 11.35
CA THR A 270 23.63 16.62 11.83
C THR A 270 24.44 17.77 11.25
N PHE A 271 24.28 18.05 9.95
CA PHE A 271 24.89 19.19 9.29
C PHE A 271 24.45 20.52 9.92
N ALA A 272 23.17 20.66 10.29
CA ALA A 272 22.65 21.85 10.97
C ALA A 272 23.25 22.02 12.37
N ASP A 273 23.38 20.92 13.12
CA ASP A 273 24.04 20.93 14.44
C ASP A 273 25.50 21.34 14.31
N ASP A 274 26.25 20.71 13.39
CA ASP A 274 27.66 21.01 13.12
C ASP A 274 27.88 22.45 12.68
N THR A 275 27.05 22.94 11.76
CA THR A 275 27.14 24.32 11.25
C THR A 275 26.95 25.31 12.39
N CYS A 276 25.93 25.11 13.23
CA CYS A 276 25.66 26.01 14.35
C CYS A 276 26.72 25.90 15.46
N SER A 277 27.24 24.71 15.75
CA SER A 277 28.32 24.55 16.73
C SER A 277 29.62 25.17 16.23
N ALA A 278 29.95 24.99 14.94
CA ALA A 278 31.12 25.62 14.35
C ALA A 278 31.01 27.17 14.36
N LEU A 279 29.82 27.72 14.10
CA LEU A 279 29.57 29.15 14.22
C LEU A 279 29.75 29.65 15.67
N GLU A 280 29.26 28.88 16.65
CA GLU A 280 29.39 29.19 18.08
C GLU A 280 30.87 29.17 18.52
N ASP A 281 31.62 28.14 18.11
CA ASP A 281 33.06 28.03 18.33
C ASP A 281 33.83 29.20 17.70
N PHE A 282 33.41 29.65 16.51
CA PHE A 282 34.00 30.82 15.87
C PHE A 282 33.75 32.11 16.66
N GLN A 283 32.54 32.25 17.25
CA GLN A 283 32.21 33.43 18.06
C GLN A 283 33.02 33.46 19.36
N GLN A 284 33.28 32.29 19.98
CA GLN A 284 34.06 32.20 21.21
C GLN A 284 35.57 32.31 20.95
N ASN A 285 36.10 31.65 19.91
CA ASN A 285 37.53 31.60 19.60
C ASN A 285 37.80 31.83 18.09
N PRO A 286 37.81 33.08 17.60
CA PRO A 286 37.96 33.39 16.17
C PRO A 286 39.28 32.92 15.54
N GLN A 287 40.32 32.72 16.35
CA GLN A 287 41.70 32.49 15.93
C GLN A 287 42.12 31.01 15.90
N ASN A 288 41.35 30.12 16.54
CA ASN A 288 41.67 28.70 16.66
C ASN A 288 40.41 27.85 16.49
N ASN A 289 39.81 27.92 15.31
CA ASN A 289 38.56 27.21 15.00
C ASN A 289 38.60 26.58 13.60
N SER A 290 37.62 25.71 13.38
CA SER A 290 37.38 24.97 12.14
C SER A 290 37.05 25.85 10.92
N LEU A 291 36.43 27.02 11.13
CA LEU A 291 36.00 27.95 10.09
C LEU A 291 37.09 28.87 9.54
N GLN A 292 38.28 28.88 10.13
CA GLN A 292 39.43 29.69 9.68
C GLN A 292 39.84 29.39 8.23
N ILE A 293 39.59 28.17 7.75
CA ILE A 293 39.91 27.73 6.38
C ILE A 293 39.01 28.43 5.34
N ILE A 294 37.79 28.80 5.74
CA ILE A 294 36.75 29.33 4.84
C ILE A 294 36.73 30.87 4.88
N LEU A 295 37.03 31.47 6.03
CA LEU A 295 37.06 32.91 6.23
C LEU A 295 38.41 33.33 6.82
N PRO A 296 39.32 33.91 6.01
CA PRO A 296 40.65 34.30 6.49
C PRO A 296 40.54 35.57 7.35
N CYS A 297 40.13 35.43 8.60
CA CYS A 297 40.37 36.44 9.62
C CYS A 297 41.82 36.29 10.08
N SER A 298 42.63 37.31 9.84
CA SER A 298 44.06 37.25 10.10
C SER A 298 44.38 37.31 11.61
N LYS A 299 45.58 36.84 11.99
CA LYS A 299 46.07 36.86 13.38
C LYS A 299 46.20 38.31 13.86
N SER A 300 45.54 38.63 14.97
CA SER A 300 45.41 40.01 15.48
C SER A 300 46.76 40.72 15.68
N GLY A 301 47.79 40.02 16.15
CA GLY A 301 49.06 40.65 16.52
C GLY A 301 49.88 41.30 15.40
N THR A 302 49.81 40.82 14.15
CA THR A 302 50.66 41.34 13.06
C THR A 302 50.06 42.57 12.38
N TYR A 303 48.72 42.65 12.29
CA TYR A 303 48.02 43.76 11.65
C TYR A 303 47.65 44.87 12.62
N ASP A 304 47.44 44.59 13.92
CA ASP A 304 47.26 45.64 14.92
C ASP A 304 48.52 46.52 14.97
N ASN A 305 49.72 45.92 14.90
CA ASN A 305 50.98 46.66 14.75
C ASN A 305 51.05 47.47 13.44
N PHE A 306 50.51 46.95 12.34
CA PHE A 306 50.48 47.66 11.06
C PHE A 306 49.48 48.83 11.06
N LEU A 307 48.31 48.67 11.67
CA LEU A 307 47.33 49.74 11.84
C LEU A 307 47.85 50.83 12.78
N VAL A 308 48.52 50.44 13.86
CA VAL A 308 49.25 51.35 14.76
C VAL A 308 50.38 52.05 14.02
N GLN A 309 51.11 51.35 13.13
CA GLN A 309 52.16 51.95 12.30
C GLN A 309 51.58 52.98 11.31
N ILE A 310 50.46 52.68 10.64
CA ILE A 310 49.76 53.64 9.78
C ILE A 310 49.30 54.85 10.59
N GLY A 311 48.60 54.62 11.72
CA GLY A 311 48.11 55.68 12.60
C GLY A 311 49.24 56.58 13.08
N SER A 312 50.36 55.99 13.53
CA SER A 312 51.55 56.75 13.96
C SER A 312 52.21 57.52 12.82
N THR A 313 52.21 56.98 11.59
CA THR A 313 52.79 57.66 10.42
C THR A 313 51.98 58.88 10.04
N VAL A 314 50.64 58.74 10.00
CA VAL A 314 49.73 59.85 9.71
C VAL A 314 49.79 60.90 10.83
N HIS A 315 49.74 60.47 12.09
CA HIS A 315 49.84 61.33 13.27
C HIS A 315 51.15 62.13 13.29
N ASN A 316 52.28 61.46 13.05
CA ASN A 316 53.59 62.12 13.00
C ASN A 316 53.70 63.07 11.82
N PHE A 317 53.17 62.71 10.65
CA PHE A 317 53.15 63.59 9.48
C PHE A 317 52.32 64.85 9.75
N ILE A 318 51.10 64.71 10.26
CA ILE A 318 50.22 65.85 10.57
C ILE A 318 50.83 66.70 11.69
N THR A 319 51.46 66.09 12.69
CA THR A 319 52.17 66.80 13.76
C THR A 319 53.37 67.60 13.23
N GLN A 320 54.20 67.00 12.37
CA GLN A 320 55.32 67.69 11.72
C GLN A 320 54.83 68.81 10.78
N LEU A 321 53.75 68.56 10.04
CA LEU A 321 53.12 69.53 9.16
C LEU A 321 52.56 70.72 9.94
N ASN A 322 51.85 70.47 11.04
CA ASN A 322 51.34 71.51 11.94
C ASN A 322 52.47 72.26 12.65
N SER A 323 53.61 71.62 12.92
CA SER A 323 54.82 72.30 13.41
C SER A 323 55.40 73.24 12.35
N LYS A 324 55.58 72.77 11.12
CA LYS A 324 56.11 73.58 10.01
C LYS A 324 55.16 74.68 9.53
N LEU A 325 53.86 74.44 9.58
CA LEU A 325 52.85 75.46 9.31
C LEU A 325 52.91 76.58 10.35
N ARG A 326 53.23 76.28 11.61
CA ARG A 326 53.48 77.31 12.65
C ARG A 326 54.73 78.13 12.36
N ASP A 327 55.80 77.51 11.86
CA ASP A 327 57.01 78.22 11.42
C ASP A 327 56.71 79.19 10.24
N VAL A 328 55.82 78.79 9.32
CA VAL A 328 55.41 79.61 8.15
C VAL A 328 54.33 80.64 8.48
N GLN A 329 53.50 80.41 9.51
CA GLN A 329 52.47 81.37 9.96
C GLN A 329 53.07 82.71 10.41
N GLY A 330 54.34 82.72 10.87
CA GLY A 330 55.09 83.93 11.17
C GLY A 330 55.38 84.84 9.97
N LEU A 331 55.13 84.39 8.73
CA LEU A 331 55.36 85.13 7.48
C LEU A 331 54.09 85.78 6.87
N GLY A 332 52.99 85.86 7.62
CA GLY A 332 51.80 86.66 7.22
C GLY A 332 50.56 85.86 6.79
N LEU A 333 50.14 84.87 7.58
CA LEU A 333 48.94 84.04 7.34
C LEU A 333 47.71 84.47 8.16
N ASN A 334 47.66 85.71 8.67
CA ASN A 334 46.61 86.16 9.61
C ASN A 334 45.30 86.64 8.97
N ASP A 335 45.19 86.75 7.64
CA ASP A 335 44.03 87.36 6.99
C ASP A 335 43.00 86.36 6.47
N ILE A 336 42.51 85.51 7.36
CA ILE A 336 41.25 84.80 7.10
C ILE A 336 40.42 84.81 8.39
N GLY A 337 39.44 85.71 8.49
CA GLY A 337 38.21 85.53 9.29
C GLY A 337 38.32 85.69 10.80
N GLU A 338 37.61 86.70 11.31
CA GLU A 338 37.43 87.13 12.69
C GLU A 338 37.07 86.01 13.70
N ASN A 339 37.57 86.18 14.92
CA ASN A 339 37.11 85.59 16.18
C ASN A 339 37.26 84.08 16.38
N SER A 340 38.50 83.58 16.44
CA SER A 340 38.87 82.58 17.45
C SER A 340 40.39 82.55 17.67
N SER A 341 40.81 82.70 18.93
CA SER A 341 42.20 82.57 19.39
C SER A 341 42.60 81.09 19.45
N GLY A 342 42.61 80.41 18.30
CA GLY A 342 42.98 79.01 18.17
C GLY A 342 43.73 78.78 16.87
N THR A 343 44.97 78.31 16.97
CA THR A 343 45.82 77.87 15.85
C THR A 343 45.03 77.02 14.84
N ARG A 344 44.86 77.50 13.61
CA ARG A 344 44.31 76.70 12.50
C ARG A 344 45.31 75.62 12.07
N GLY A 345 45.27 74.50 12.78
CA GLY A 345 46.00 73.28 12.41
C GLY A 345 45.20 72.42 11.43
N VAL A 346 45.93 71.55 10.74
CA VAL A 346 45.36 70.41 10.02
C VAL A 346 44.80 69.42 11.05
N CYS A 347 43.56 68.98 10.83
CA CYS A 347 42.87 67.97 11.65
C CYS A 347 43.66 66.66 11.68
N ASP A 348 43.91 66.16 12.89
CA ASP A 348 44.47 64.84 13.13
C ASP A 348 43.41 63.92 13.77
N PRO A 349 42.87 62.93 13.04
CA PRO A 349 41.85 62.03 13.54
C PRO A 349 42.42 60.87 14.39
N PHE A 350 43.74 60.82 14.63
CA PHE A 350 44.40 59.78 15.43
C PHE A 350 44.81 60.29 16.80
N SER A 351 44.66 59.45 17.83
CA SER A 351 45.18 59.73 19.17
C SER A 351 46.72 59.72 19.19
N GLY A 352 47.32 60.30 20.22
CA GLY A 352 48.76 60.15 20.46
C GLY A 352 49.18 58.72 20.85
N ALA A 353 50.49 58.54 21.06
CA ALA A 353 51.08 57.31 21.57
C ALA A 353 50.42 56.86 22.89
N PRO A 354 50.33 55.54 23.18
CA PRO A 354 50.94 54.44 22.43
C PRO A 354 50.04 53.79 21.37
N ASN A 355 48.72 54.01 21.41
CA ASN A 355 47.76 53.19 20.65
C ASN A 355 47.31 53.79 19.32
N TYR A 356 47.53 55.09 19.07
CA TYR A 356 47.17 55.79 17.83
C TYR A 356 45.76 55.42 17.31
N THR A 357 44.76 55.45 18.19
CA THR A 357 43.39 55.04 17.88
C THR A 357 42.72 56.05 16.97
N PHE A 358 42.02 55.57 15.94
CA PHE A 358 41.26 56.41 15.03
C PHE A 358 39.93 56.82 15.66
N THR A 359 39.69 58.13 15.73
CA THR A 359 38.53 58.76 16.36
C THR A 359 38.18 60.00 15.56
N PRO A 360 37.20 59.94 14.64
CA PRO A 360 36.85 61.06 13.77
C PRO A 360 36.32 62.28 14.54
N ASP A 361 35.75 62.06 15.73
CA ASP A 361 35.19 63.12 16.59
C ASP A 361 36.24 63.97 17.31
N LEU A 362 37.53 63.62 17.21
CA LEU A 362 38.63 64.33 17.86
C LEU A 362 39.01 65.64 17.14
N CYS A 363 38.49 65.87 15.94
CA CYS A 363 38.75 67.10 15.18
C CYS A 363 37.68 68.19 15.46
N PRO A 364 38.08 69.35 16.02
CA PRO A 364 37.20 70.51 16.17
C PRO A 364 36.72 71.03 14.81
N LYS A 365 35.52 71.60 14.74
CA LYS A 365 34.92 72.17 13.51
C LYS A 365 35.77 73.27 12.84
N ASP A 366 36.66 73.90 13.60
CA ASP A 366 37.51 75.00 13.14
C ASP A 366 38.88 74.55 12.58
N THR A 367 39.07 73.24 12.38
CA THR A 367 40.32 72.66 11.83
C THR A 367 40.22 72.36 10.33
N ILE A 368 41.35 72.39 9.64
CA ILE A 368 41.40 72.18 8.18
C ILE A 368 41.53 70.68 7.88
N PRO A 369 40.65 70.07 7.08
CA PRO A 369 40.88 68.71 6.57
C PRO A 369 42.14 68.66 5.72
N ILE A 370 42.96 67.61 5.87
CA ILE A 370 44.26 67.54 5.17
C ILE A 370 44.12 67.60 3.64
N GLY A 371 43.05 67.05 3.08
CA GLY A 371 42.75 67.14 1.65
C GLY A 371 42.45 68.57 1.17
N GLU A 372 42.00 69.46 2.05
CA GLU A 372 41.71 70.86 1.73
C GLU A 372 42.92 71.79 1.86
N LEU A 373 43.99 71.32 2.52
CA LEU A 373 45.23 72.07 2.69
C LEU A 373 45.82 72.57 1.36
N LYS A 374 45.63 71.80 0.28
CA LYS A 374 46.04 72.19 -1.08
C LYS A 374 45.42 73.52 -1.53
N TYR A 375 44.17 73.79 -1.20
CA TYR A 375 43.48 75.03 -1.59
C TYR A 375 44.03 76.21 -0.81
N VAL A 376 44.34 75.99 0.48
CA VAL A 376 44.99 76.99 1.33
C VAL A 376 46.39 77.32 0.82
N LEU A 377 47.18 76.29 0.47
CA LEU A 377 48.57 76.46 0.04
C LEU A 377 48.73 76.93 -1.42
N SER A 378 47.74 76.68 -2.29
CA SER A 378 47.74 77.16 -3.68
C SER A 378 47.78 78.69 -3.81
N ARG A 379 47.38 79.43 -2.77
CA ARG A 379 47.50 80.90 -2.73
C ARG A 379 48.95 81.37 -2.65
N PHE A 380 49.86 80.50 -2.20
CA PHE A 380 51.28 80.78 -1.96
C PHE A 380 52.20 80.08 -2.99
N THR A 381 51.63 79.47 -4.04
CA THR A 381 52.38 78.78 -5.09
C THR A 381 52.67 79.66 -6.30
N CYS A 382 53.89 79.62 -6.81
CA CYS A 382 54.26 80.27 -8.07
C CYS A 382 53.88 79.39 -9.26
N TYR A 383 53.34 79.98 -10.34
CA TYR A 383 53.04 79.28 -11.59
C TYR A 383 53.83 79.96 -12.73
N GLY A 384 54.73 79.23 -13.42
CA GLY A 384 55.53 79.79 -14.52
C GLY A 384 56.70 78.90 -14.97
N GLU A 385 56.96 78.85 -16.29
CA GLU A 385 57.80 77.87 -16.99
C GLU A 385 59.33 77.87 -16.69
N ASN A 386 59.86 78.69 -15.77
CA ASN A 386 61.31 78.76 -15.53
C ASN A 386 61.74 79.09 -14.08
N SER A 387 61.01 78.63 -13.06
CA SER A 387 61.35 78.94 -11.66
C SER A 387 62.18 77.83 -10.97
N ILE A 388 63.41 77.59 -11.44
CA ILE A 388 64.43 76.84 -10.66
C ILE A 388 65.18 77.76 -9.68
N GLY A 389 64.96 79.08 -9.72
CA GLY A 389 65.52 80.01 -8.74
C GLY A 389 64.58 81.18 -8.43
N ASN A 390 64.24 81.34 -7.16
CA ASN A 390 63.57 82.49 -6.51
C ASN A 390 62.05 82.70 -6.73
N CYS A 391 61.25 81.86 -6.06
CA CYS A 391 59.88 82.16 -5.63
C CYS A 391 59.89 83.15 -4.44
N THR A 392 60.25 84.42 -4.66
CA THR A 392 60.29 85.44 -3.59
C THR A 392 59.54 86.74 -3.92
N GLY A 393 58.98 86.87 -5.12
CA GLY A 393 58.11 88.00 -5.49
C GLY A 393 56.64 87.74 -5.13
N GLU A 394 55.99 88.72 -4.48
CA GLU A 394 54.54 88.77 -4.17
C GLU A 394 54.01 87.81 -3.10
N GLY A 395 54.80 87.45 -2.09
CA GLY A 395 54.32 86.63 -0.96
C GLY A 395 54.03 85.16 -1.31
N ARG A 396 54.46 84.71 -2.50
CA ARG A 396 54.42 83.31 -2.95
C ARG A 396 55.81 82.70 -2.81
N PHE A 397 55.91 81.58 -2.10
CA PHE A 397 57.18 80.96 -1.71
C PHE A 397 57.26 79.46 -2.02
N ILE A 398 56.20 78.85 -2.56
CA ILE A 398 56.16 77.43 -2.89
C ILE A 398 56.36 77.25 -4.41
N PRO A 399 57.45 76.62 -4.88
CA PRO A 399 57.64 76.30 -6.30
C PRO A 399 56.56 75.36 -6.84
N GLN A 400 56.21 75.51 -8.12
CA GLN A 400 55.20 74.66 -8.77
C GLN A 400 55.52 73.16 -8.62
N ALA A 401 56.78 72.75 -8.81
CA ALA A 401 57.21 71.36 -8.64
C ALA A 401 56.94 70.84 -7.21
N SER A 402 57.22 71.65 -6.18
CA SER A 402 56.96 71.31 -4.77
C SER A 402 55.46 71.29 -4.44
N SER A 403 54.65 72.13 -5.09
CA SER A 403 53.20 72.17 -4.90
C SER A 403 52.49 70.92 -5.42
N VAL A 404 52.94 70.36 -6.55
CA VAL A 404 52.38 69.13 -7.13
C VAL A 404 52.73 67.92 -6.27
N ILE A 405 53.96 67.86 -5.75
CA ILE A 405 54.36 66.84 -4.77
C ILE A 405 53.48 66.95 -3.52
N LEU A 406 53.33 68.16 -2.96
CA LEU A 406 52.51 68.37 -1.77
C LEU A 406 51.04 67.99 -1.99
N PHE A 407 50.48 68.27 -3.17
CA PHE A 407 49.16 67.81 -3.57
C PHE A 407 49.05 66.28 -3.56
N ALA A 408 50.02 65.58 -4.16
CA ALA A 408 50.02 64.12 -4.21
C ALA A 408 50.05 63.50 -2.79
N TYR A 409 50.89 64.04 -1.89
CA TYR A 409 50.99 63.56 -0.51
C TYR A 409 49.75 63.88 0.35
N THR A 410 49.25 65.12 0.30
CA THR A 410 48.05 65.54 1.08
C THR A 410 46.80 64.78 0.63
N GLN A 411 46.60 64.60 -0.67
CA GLN A 411 45.49 63.81 -1.20
C GLN A 411 45.64 62.32 -0.83
N SER A 412 46.85 61.76 -0.89
CA SER A 412 47.08 60.35 -0.52
C SER A 412 46.81 60.08 0.95
N ILE A 413 47.13 61.02 1.85
CA ILE A 413 46.82 60.88 3.28
C ILE A 413 45.32 61.06 3.55
N GLN A 414 44.65 61.96 2.84
CA GLN A 414 43.19 62.09 2.90
C GLN A 414 42.50 60.79 2.47
N ASP A 415 42.92 60.23 1.34
CA ASP A 415 42.44 58.95 0.82
C ASP A 415 42.66 57.81 1.82
N LEU A 416 43.81 57.79 2.51
CA LEU A 416 44.14 56.81 3.56
C LEU A 416 43.27 56.97 4.82
N ILE A 417 42.97 58.20 5.24
CA ILE A 417 42.07 58.51 6.36
C ILE A 417 40.65 58.03 6.05
N GLU A 418 40.15 58.26 4.82
CA GLU A 418 38.78 57.89 4.42
C GLU A 418 38.55 56.38 4.43
N ILE A 419 39.55 55.58 4.03
CA ILE A 419 39.45 54.11 4.01
C ILE A 419 39.84 53.45 5.34
N PHE A 420 40.35 54.21 6.31
CA PHE A 420 40.81 53.65 7.59
C PHE A 420 39.72 52.86 8.33
N PRO A 421 38.44 53.30 8.39
CA PRO A 421 37.34 52.52 8.96
C PRO A 421 37.07 51.21 8.20
N ASP A 422 37.19 51.23 6.87
CA ASP A 422 37.01 50.04 6.03
C ASP A 422 38.15 49.03 6.26
N LEU A 423 39.38 49.51 6.44
CA LEU A 423 40.53 48.69 6.84
C LEU A 423 40.33 48.08 8.23
N LEU A 424 39.86 48.85 9.20
CA LEU A 424 39.55 48.39 10.56
C LEU A 424 38.44 47.31 10.54
N SER A 425 37.41 47.49 9.73
CA SER A 425 36.32 46.51 9.57
C SER A 425 36.81 45.19 8.97
N LEU A 426 37.71 45.27 7.97
CA LEU A 426 38.31 44.10 7.32
C LEU A 426 39.30 43.35 8.23
N THR A 427 40.12 44.05 9.01
CA THR A 427 41.08 43.42 9.94
C THR A 427 40.39 42.77 11.13
N GLN A 428 39.37 43.42 11.69
CA GLN A 428 38.63 42.91 12.85
C GLN A 428 37.56 41.87 12.49
N CYS A 429 37.31 41.66 11.18
CA CYS A 429 36.22 40.84 10.64
C CYS A 429 34.84 41.25 11.18
N SER A 430 34.60 42.54 11.42
CA SER A 430 33.41 43.01 12.14
C SER A 430 32.10 42.62 11.45
N LYS A 431 32.03 42.78 10.12
CA LYS A 431 30.84 42.43 9.33
C LYS A 431 30.52 40.93 9.35
N VAL A 432 31.54 40.08 9.27
CA VAL A 432 31.40 38.62 9.32
C VAL A 432 30.98 38.17 10.72
N LYS A 433 31.60 38.73 11.77
CA LYS A 433 31.23 38.46 13.17
C LYS A 433 29.78 38.85 13.46
N GLN A 434 29.33 40.01 12.96
CA GLN A 434 27.97 40.48 13.16
C GLN A 434 26.94 39.59 12.46
N ALA A 435 27.23 39.15 11.22
CA ALA A 435 26.38 38.21 10.50
C ALA A 435 26.24 36.88 11.23
N PHE A 436 27.34 36.34 11.78
CA PHE A 436 27.33 35.09 12.53
C PHE A 436 26.60 35.21 13.87
N ALA A 437 26.77 36.32 14.60
CA ALA A 437 26.00 36.60 15.80
C ALA A 437 24.49 36.64 15.53
N ASN A 438 24.06 37.25 14.42
CA ASN A 438 22.65 37.26 14.00
C ASN A 438 22.13 35.84 13.70
N ILE A 439 22.93 34.99 13.05
CA ILE A 439 22.56 33.59 12.76
C ILE A 439 22.43 32.78 14.06
N LEU A 440 23.39 32.91 14.97
CA LEU A 440 23.40 32.19 16.24
C LEU A 440 22.21 32.60 17.14
N GLN A 441 21.92 33.90 17.21
CA GLN A 441 20.85 34.42 18.05
C GLN A 441 19.45 34.05 17.54
N TYR A 442 19.20 34.18 16.23
CA TYR A 442 17.85 34.11 15.68
C TYR A 442 17.54 32.87 14.84
N GLN A 443 18.55 32.24 14.23
CA GLN A 443 18.32 31.18 13.23
C GLN A 443 18.74 29.79 13.71
N CYS A 444 19.80 29.65 14.51
CA CYS A 444 20.33 28.33 14.89
C CYS A 444 19.36 27.47 15.72
N ARG A 445 18.75 28.02 16.78
CA ARG A 445 17.75 27.29 17.58
C ARG A 445 16.56 26.79 16.75
N PRO A 446 15.87 27.64 15.97
CA PRO A 446 14.74 27.17 15.19
C PRO A 446 15.15 26.26 14.04
N PHE A 447 16.33 26.46 13.43
CA PHE A 447 16.84 25.60 12.36
C PHE A 447 17.08 24.16 12.84
N ARG A 448 17.77 23.99 13.98
CA ARG A 448 17.95 22.68 14.66
C ARG A 448 16.60 22.03 14.97
N ARG A 449 15.65 22.81 15.49
CA ARG A 449 14.30 22.31 15.83
C ARG A 449 13.53 21.83 14.59
N THR A 450 13.51 22.59 13.51
CA THR A 450 12.81 22.19 12.28
C THR A 450 13.45 20.98 11.62
N ALA A 451 14.79 20.91 11.58
CA ALA A 451 15.49 19.74 11.07
C ALA A 451 15.16 18.50 11.91
N ARG A 452 15.07 18.64 13.24
CA ARG A 452 14.73 17.55 14.15
C ARG A 452 13.31 17.02 13.94
N ILE A 453 12.35 17.92 13.79
CA ILE A 453 10.95 17.55 13.53
C ILE A 453 10.85 16.85 12.17
N LEU A 454 11.56 17.34 11.15
CA LEU A 454 11.53 16.75 9.81
C LEU A 454 12.03 15.30 9.81
N TRP A 455 13.25 15.03 10.29
CA TRP A 455 13.79 13.66 10.26
C TRP A 455 13.01 12.70 11.17
N SER A 456 12.58 13.16 12.35
CA SER A 456 11.83 12.30 13.29
C SER A 456 10.43 11.97 12.80
N SER A 457 9.75 12.91 12.12
CA SER A 457 8.45 12.65 11.50
C SER A 457 8.56 11.74 10.27
N MET A 458 9.61 11.89 9.45
CA MET A 458 9.90 10.97 8.33
C MET A 458 10.24 9.55 8.83
N LEU A 459 11.00 9.43 9.92
CA LEU A 459 11.26 8.15 10.58
C LEU A 459 9.95 7.50 11.07
N SER A 460 9.08 8.28 11.72
CA SER A 460 7.78 7.82 12.20
C SER A 460 6.91 7.30 11.05
N LEU A 461 6.82 8.05 9.94
CA LEU A 461 6.10 7.63 8.74
C LEU A 461 6.67 6.32 8.17
N SER A 462 8.00 6.20 8.08
CA SER A 462 8.67 5.01 7.56
C SER A 462 8.36 3.76 8.41
N ILE A 463 8.36 3.87 9.73
CA ILE A 463 8.00 2.78 10.65
C ILE A 463 6.52 2.40 10.49
N ILE A 464 5.63 3.39 10.46
CA ILE A 464 4.19 3.17 10.26
C ILE A 464 3.93 2.42 8.95
N MET A 465 4.60 2.82 7.87
CA MET A 465 4.45 2.19 6.55
C MET A 465 4.97 0.74 6.51
N VAL A 466 6.03 0.41 7.25
CA VAL A 466 6.50 -0.98 7.41
C VAL A 466 5.42 -1.85 8.06
N VAL A 467 4.86 -1.39 9.19
CA VAL A 467 3.80 -2.12 9.91
C VAL A 467 2.57 -2.27 9.02
N PHE A 468 2.22 -1.22 8.28
CA PHE A 468 1.11 -1.23 7.33
C PHE A 468 1.29 -2.29 6.23
N CYS A 469 2.46 -2.34 5.58
CA CYS A 469 2.75 -3.38 4.57
C CYS A 469 2.63 -4.81 5.14
N ILE A 470 3.07 -5.04 6.38
CA ILE A 470 2.97 -6.34 7.05
C ILE A 470 1.50 -6.71 7.29
N ILE A 471 0.68 -5.78 7.78
CA ILE A 471 -0.75 -6.00 8.03
C ILE A 471 -1.48 -6.36 6.73
N PHE A 472 -1.22 -5.65 5.63
CA PHE A 472 -1.83 -5.96 4.32
C PHE A 472 -1.40 -7.33 3.79
N LYS A 473 -0.15 -7.74 4.02
CA LYS A 473 0.29 -9.10 3.68
C LYS A 473 -0.49 -10.16 4.46
N ILE A 474 -0.63 -9.99 5.77
CA ILE A 474 -1.38 -10.93 6.63
C ILE A 474 -2.84 -10.99 6.16
N LYS A 475 -3.46 -9.85 5.83
CA LYS A 475 -4.83 -9.80 5.31
C LYS A 475 -4.97 -10.50 3.96
N LYS A 476 -4.00 -10.37 3.05
CA LYS A 476 -3.98 -11.12 1.79
C LYS A 476 -3.90 -12.63 2.04
N GLU A 477 -3.01 -13.04 2.93
CA GLU A 477 -2.81 -14.46 3.29
C GLU A 477 -4.03 -15.05 4.03
N GLN A 478 -4.83 -14.21 4.71
CA GLN A 478 -6.13 -14.57 5.26
C GLN A 478 -7.24 -14.67 4.18
N ASN A 479 -7.19 -13.84 3.13
CA ASN A 479 -8.20 -13.84 2.07
C ASN A 479 -7.97 -14.93 0.99
N GLU A 480 -6.74 -15.42 0.79
CA GLU A 480 -6.48 -16.59 -0.06
C GLU A 480 -6.65 -17.88 0.75
N HIS A 481 -7.86 -18.45 0.80
CA HIS A 481 -8.02 -19.84 1.25
C HIS A 481 -7.48 -20.80 0.17
N PRO A 482 -6.30 -21.44 0.36
CA PRO A 482 -5.66 -22.24 -0.69
C PRO A 482 -6.37 -23.57 -0.97
N HIS A 483 -7.29 -23.98 -0.09
CA HIS A 483 -8.01 -25.26 -0.17
C HIS A 483 -8.97 -25.37 -1.36
N PHE A 484 -9.37 -24.26 -1.98
CA PHE A 484 -10.47 -24.25 -2.97
C PHE A 484 -10.03 -24.09 -4.42
N ARG A 485 -8.76 -23.82 -4.71
CA ARG A 485 -8.29 -23.70 -6.11
C ARG A 485 -8.48 -25.00 -6.91
N GLU A 486 -8.34 -26.17 -6.27
CA GLU A 486 -8.64 -27.47 -6.93
C GLU A 486 -10.14 -27.61 -7.25
N LEU A 487 -11.04 -27.03 -6.45
CA LEU A 487 -12.50 -27.15 -6.67
C LEU A 487 -13.06 -26.14 -7.67
N GLU A 488 -12.34 -25.06 -7.92
CA GLU A 488 -12.70 -23.99 -8.86
C GLU A 488 -11.96 -24.14 -10.22
N GLU A 489 -11.13 -25.18 -10.38
CA GLU A 489 -10.47 -25.48 -11.65
C GLU A 489 -11.52 -25.86 -12.71
N VAL A 490 -11.49 -25.16 -13.84
CA VAL A 490 -12.45 -25.36 -14.94
C VAL A 490 -11.92 -26.45 -15.86
N GLU A 491 -12.49 -27.65 -15.77
CA GLU A 491 -12.17 -28.75 -16.67
C GLU A 491 -13.03 -28.71 -17.94
N GLU A 492 -12.41 -28.91 -19.10
CA GLU A 492 -13.11 -29.06 -20.38
C GLU A 492 -13.41 -30.54 -20.69
N GLU A 493 -14.62 -30.78 -21.16
CA GLU A 493 -15.10 -32.10 -21.57
C GLU A 493 -15.80 -32.01 -22.92
N ASN A 494 -15.23 -32.72 -23.90
CA ASN A 494 -15.71 -32.76 -25.27
C ASN A 494 -16.11 -34.19 -25.63
N ILE A 495 -17.42 -34.45 -25.63
CA ILE A 495 -17.99 -35.68 -26.20
C ILE A 495 -18.09 -35.49 -27.72
N GLN A 496 -17.28 -36.22 -28.48
CA GLN A 496 -17.34 -36.20 -29.94
C GLN A 496 -18.43 -37.17 -30.44
N LEU A 497 -19.37 -36.66 -31.23
CA LEU A 497 -20.35 -37.49 -31.91
C LEU A 497 -19.66 -38.36 -32.98
N PRO A 498 -19.96 -39.67 -33.08
CA PRO A 498 -19.46 -40.51 -34.15
C PRO A 498 -20.01 -40.02 -35.51
N PRO A 499 -19.24 -40.18 -36.61
CA PRO A 499 -19.68 -39.75 -37.93
C PRO A 499 -20.96 -40.50 -38.38
N PRO A 500 -21.87 -39.85 -39.12
CA PRO A 500 -23.13 -40.46 -39.52
C PRO A 500 -22.90 -41.71 -40.37
N ARG A 501 -23.63 -42.80 -40.05
CA ARG A 501 -23.55 -44.08 -40.78
C ARG A 501 -23.73 -43.85 -42.30
N LYS A 502 -22.83 -44.42 -43.12
CA LYS A 502 -22.99 -44.47 -44.58
C LYS A 502 -24.32 -45.15 -44.92
N ARG A 503 -25.24 -44.41 -45.54
CA ARG A 503 -26.55 -44.94 -45.97
C ARG A 503 -26.35 -46.02 -47.04
N SER A 504 -27.13 -47.10 -46.98
CA SER A 504 -27.18 -48.05 -48.08
C SER A 504 -27.75 -47.37 -49.34
N PRO A 505 -27.30 -47.72 -50.56
CA PRO A 505 -27.75 -47.10 -51.79
C PRO A 505 -29.28 -47.17 -52.00
N ARG A 506 -29.97 -48.12 -51.36
CA ARG A 506 -31.43 -48.27 -51.43
C ARG A 506 -32.22 -47.30 -50.52
N ALA A 507 -31.58 -46.66 -49.53
CA ALA A 507 -32.23 -45.74 -48.59
C ALA A 507 -32.24 -44.27 -49.07
N VAL A 508 -31.65 -43.98 -50.24
CA VAL A 508 -31.43 -42.62 -50.78
C VAL A 508 -32.73 -41.88 -51.14
N LYS A 509 -33.88 -42.59 -51.23
CA LYS A 509 -35.19 -41.96 -51.53
C LYS A 509 -35.92 -41.35 -50.33
N ARG A 510 -35.41 -41.44 -49.09
CA ARG A 510 -36.02 -40.79 -47.91
C ARG A 510 -35.32 -39.48 -47.57
N LYS A 511 -36.12 -38.42 -47.29
CA LYS A 511 -35.66 -37.07 -46.88
C LYS A 511 -34.49 -37.16 -45.88
N PRO A 512 -33.52 -36.22 -45.91
CA PRO A 512 -32.45 -36.19 -44.92
C PRO A 512 -33.06 -36.09 -43.51
N LYS A 513 -32.92 -37.16 -42.70
CA LYS A 513 -33.20 -37.12 -41.26
C LYS A 513 -32.27 -36.07 -40.63
N ALA A 514 -32.82 -35.21 -39.78
CA ALA A 514 -32.03 -34.23 -39.03
C ALA A 514 -30.87 -34.92 -38.30
N PRO A 515 -29.71 -34.26 -38.13
CA PRO A 515 -28.61 -34.79 -37.34
C PRO A 515 -29.09 -35.09 -35.92
N THR A 516 -28.82 -36.29 -35.41
CA THR A 516 -29.20 -36.72 -34.06
C THR A 516 -28.51 -35.83 -33.03
N THR A 517 -29.24 -35.36 -32.02
CA THR A 517 -28.68 -34.54 -30.94
C THR A 517 -28.04 -35.42 -29.86
N LEU A 518 -27.14 -34.86 -29.03
CA LEU A 518 -26.57 -35.60 -27.89
C LEU A 518 -27.64 -36.02 -26.86
N ILE A 519 -28.73 -35.26 -26.74
CA ILE A 519 -29.87 -35.60 -25.87
C ILE A 519 -30.62 -36.81 -26.40
N GLU A 520 -30.86 -36.88 -27.72
CA GLU A 520 -31.47 -38.06 -28.35
C GLU A 520 -30.58 -39.30 -28.20
N GLU A 521 -29.26 -39.16 -28.35
CA GLU A 521 -28.31 -40.26 -28.11
C GLU A 521 -28.25 -40.67 -26.62
N PHE A 522 -28.45 -39.74 -25.68
CA PHE A 522 -28.54 -40.04 -24.25
C PHE A 522 -29.76 -40.90 -23.92
N LEU A 523 -30.91 -40.58 -24.53
CA LEU A 523 -32.18 -41.28 -24.32
C LEU A 523 -32.27 -42.61 -25.08
N ASP A 524 -31.52 -42.80 -26.16
CA ASP A 524 -31.49 -44.03 -26.95
C ASP A 524 -30.65 -45.12 -26.27
N GLU A 525 -31.30 -46.17 -25.78
CA GLU A 525 -30.65 -47.35 -25.19
C GLU A 525 -29.66 -48.02 -26.15
N SER A 526 -29.94 -47.96 -27.46
CA SER A 526 -29.10 -48.55 -28.51
C SER A 526 -27.97 -47.64 -28.98
N SER A 527 -27.80 -46.46 -28.36
CA SER A 527 -26.75 -45.51 -28.72
C SER A 527 -25.36 -46.11 -28.54
N GLN A 528 -24.48 -45.83 -29.52
CA GLN A 528 -23.07 -46.19 -29.40
C GLN A 528 -22.35 -45.37 -28.32
N LEU A 529 -22.89 -44.21 -27.94
CA LEU A 529 -22.37 -43.33 -26.89
C LEU A 529 -22.89 -43.69 -25.50
N ARG A 530 -23.71 -44.73 -25.37
CA ARG A 530 -24.31 -45.13 -24.09
C ARG A 530 -23.29 -45.31 -22.96
N HIS A 531 -22.16 -45.92 -23.27
CA HIS A 531 -21.04 -46.13 -22.34
C HIS A 531 -20.31 -44.84 -21.91
N VAL A 532 -20.50 -43.73 -22.63
CA VAL A 532 -19.97 -42.41 -22.27
C VAL A 532 -20.87 -41.75 -21.22
N PHE A 533 -22.19 -41.85 -21.40
CA PHE A 533 -23.17 -41.31 -20.45
C PHE A 533 -23.27 -42.15 -19.17
N PHE A 534 -23.18 -43.47 -19.31
CA PHE A 534 -23.27 -44.45 -18.22
C PHE A 534 -22.03 -45.37 -18.23
N PRO A 535 -20.86 -44.86 -17.79
CA PRO A 535 -19.62 -45.63 -17.80
C PRO A 535 -19.63 -46.80 -16.79
N GLY A 536 -19.22 -47.98 -17.25
CA GLY A 536 -19.16 -49.21 -16.43
C GLY A 536 -17.87 -49.45 -15.63
N GLN A 537 -16.95 -48.47 -15.52
CA GLN A 537 -15.69 -48.62 -14.77
C GLN A 537 -15.88 -48.68 -13.25
N ARG A 538 -14.89 -49.31 -12.57
CA ARG A 538 -14.75 -49.46 -11.10
C ARG A 538 -15.23 -48.22 -10.34
N THR A 539 -16.23 -48.44 -9.49
CA THR A 539 -16.82 -47.62 -8.41
C THR A 539 -16.64 -46.10 -8.46
N ALA A 540 -17.73 -45.34 -8.27
CA ALA A 540 -17.75 -43.87 -8.21
C ALA A 540 -16.81 -43.28 -7.16
N VAL A 541 -16.34 -44.08 -6.20
CA VAL A 541 -15.34 -43.70 -5.21
C VAL A 541 -14.12 -44.63 -5.31
N ASP A 542 -12.93 -44.05 -5.35
CA ASP A 542 -11.64 -44.76 -5.35
C ASP A 542 -10.78 -44.34 -4.14
N PRO A 543 -10.50 -45.26 -3.19
CA PRO A 543 -9.62 -44.98 -2.06
C PRO A 543 -8.14 -45.07 -2.49
N ARG A 544 -7.42 -43.94 -2.46
CA ARG A 544 -5.94 -43.99 -2.51
C ARG A 544 -5.37 -44.08 -1.10
N LYS A 545 -4.82 -45.25 -0.76
CA LYS A 545 -3.95 -45.41 0.41
C LYS A 545 -2.62 -44.71 0.15
N SER A 546 -2.42 -43.55 0.76
CA SER A 546 -1.07 -42.99 0.97
C SER A 546 -0.59 -43.39 2.37
N SER A 547 0.71 -43.54 2.58
CA SER A 547 1.31 -44.07 3.81
C SER A 547 0.95 -43.32 5.11
N GLU A 548 0.21 -42.21 5.03
CA GLU A 548 -0.27 -41.44 6.17
C GLU A 548 -1.74 -40.99 6.09
N ASN A 549 -2.49 -41.20 4.98
CA ASN A 549 -3.87 -40.71 4.82
C ASN A 549 -4.72 -41.49 3.80
N ASP A 550 -5.99 -41.72 4.14
CA ASP A 550 -7.04 -42.14 3.20
C ASP A 550 -7.64 -40.90 2.52
N THR A 551 -7.45 -40.78 1.21
CA THR A 551 -8.13 -39.75 0.40
C THR A 551 -9.01 -40.41 -0.65
N TYR A 552 -10.29 -40.04 -0.65
CA TYR A 552 -11.28 -40.55 -1.58
C TYR A 552 -11.44 -39.56 -2.74
N TYR A 553 -11.36 -40.06 -3.97
CA TYR A 553 -11.80 -39.33 -5.15
C TYR A 553 -13.17 -39.82 -5.56
N TYR A 554 -14.08 -38.89 -5.78
CA TYR A 554 -15.41 -39.13 -6.33
C TYR A 554 -15.40 -38.86 -7.84
N TYR A 555 -16.03 -39.74 -8.61
CA TYR A 555 -16.15 -39.70 -10.07
C TYR A 555 -17.63 -39.58 -10.46
N PRO A 556 -18.12 -38.36 -10.78
CA PRO A 556 -19.53 -38.13 -11.09
C PRO A 556 -20.03 -38.99 -12.26
N GLY A 557 -21.26 -39.51 -12.14
CA GLY A 557 -21.93 -40.29 -13.19
C GLY A 557 -21.49 -41.76 -13.29
N ARG A 558 -20.56 -42.24 -12.46
CA ARG A 558 -20.21 -43.66 -12.35
C ARG A 558 -21.12 -44.41 -11.38
N MET A 559 -21.12 -45.74 -11.46
CA MET A 559 -21.85 -46.60 -10.51
C MET A 559 -21.28 -46.44 -9.09
N TRP A 560 -22.11 -46.08 -8.13
CA TRP A 560 -21.74 -45.91 -6.72
C TRP A 560 -22.26 -47.10 -5.90
N LEU A 561 -21.34 -47.84 -5.29
CA LEU A 561 -21.66 -49.00 -4.46
C LEU A 561 -21.63 -48.62 -2.98
N ASP A 562 -22.50 -49.25 -2.21
CA ASP A 562 -22.50 -49.19 -0.75
C ASP A 562 -21.39 -50.07 -0.13
N THR A 563 -21.31 -50.10 1.19
CA THR A 563 -20.33 -50.89 1.94
C THR A 563 -20.48 -52.41 1.76
N GLU A 564 -21.62 -52.88 1.25
CA GLU A 564 -21.91 -54.29 0.97
C GLU A 564 -21.64 -54.66 -0.50
N GLY A 565 -21.26 -53.68 -1.32
CA GLY A 565 -20.97 -53.85 -2.74
C GLY A 565 -22.21 -53.78 -3.65
N ASN A 566 -23.36 -53.37 -3.12
CA ASN A 566 -24.60 -53.21 -3.88
C ASN A 566 -24.70 -51.77 -4.43
N PRO A 567 -25.30 -51.55 -5.61
CA PRO A 567 -25.58 -50.21 -6.10
C PRO A 567 -26.46 -49.42 -5.12
N ILE A 568 -26.06 -48.19 -4.80
CA ILE A 568 -26.85 -47.30 -3.94
C ILE A 568 -28.16 -46.94 -4.64
N GLN A 569 -29.29 -47.06 -3.94
CA GLN A 569 -30.63 -46.74 -4.42
C GLN A 569 -31.27 -45.64 -3.56
N ALA A 570 -30.94 -44.39 -3.88
CA ALA A 570 -31.42 -43.21 -3.16
C ALA A 570 -31.63 -42.01 -4.12
N HIS A 571 -32.39 -42.23 -5.19
CA HIS A 571 -32.62 -41.27 -6.28
C HIS A 571 -33.63 -40.18 -5.89
N GLY A 572 -33.56 -39.00 -6.51
CA GLY A 572 -34.46 -37.87 -6.21
C GLY A 572 -34.35 -37.36 -4.77
N GLY A 573 -33.33 -37.83 -4.05
CA GLY A 573 -33.24 -37.78 -2.61
C GLY A 573 -32.73 -36.46 -2.04
N GLY A 574 -32.52 -36.47 -0.73
CA GLY A 574 -31.85 -35.40 0.02
C GLY A 574 -31.03 -35.97 1.18
N ILE A 575 -30.18 -35.13 1.77
CA ILE A 575 -29.33 -35.51 2.90
C ILE A 575 -29.75 -34.74 4.15
N LEU A 576 -29.97 -35.47 5.23
CA LEU A 576 -30.07 -34.94 6.58
C LEU A 576 -28.75 -35.16 7.30
N TYR A 577 -28.09 -34.07 7.73
CA TYR A 577 -27.03 -34.19 8.73
C TYR A 577 -27.66 -34.14 10.12
N ASP A 578 -27.55 -35.22 10.88
CA ASP A 578 -28.05 -35.28 12.25
C ASP A 578 -26.93 -35.01 13.25
N GLN A 579 -27.00 -33.86 13.90
CA GLN A 579 -26.03 -33.44 14.90
C GLN A 579 -25.97 -34.40 16.11
N ARG A 580 -27.05 -35.13 16.41
CA ARG A 580 -27.08 -36.04 17.57
C ARG A 580 -26.29 -37.31 17.33
N THR A 581 -26.41 -37.86 16.12
CA THR A 581 -25.67 -39.08 15.74
C THR A 581 -24.33 -38.77 15.09
N GLN A 582 -24.10 -37.51 14.71
CA GLN A 582 -22.92 -37.06 13.96
C GLN A 582 -22.77 -37.78 12.61
N MET A 583 -23.90 -38.13 11.99
CA MET A 583 -23.98 -38.87 10.73
C MET A 583 -24.77 -38.10 9.67
N TYR A 584 -24.43 -38.34 8.40
CA TYR A 584 -25.26 -37.99 7.26
C TYR A 584 -26.18 -39.15 6.94
N TYR A 585 -27.46 -38.87 6.74
CA TYR A 585 -28.46 -39.81 6.26
C TYR A 585 -28.95 -39.37 4.88
N TRP A 586 -28.77 -40.22 3.89
CA TRP A 586 -29.22 -40.00 2.52
C TRP A 586 -30.49 -40.81 2.27
N TYR A 587 -31.60 -40.11 2.08
CA TYR A 587 -32.89 -40.68 1.76
C TYR A 587 -33.18 -40.49 0.28
N GLY A 588 -33.80 -41.49 -0.35
CA GLY A 588 -34.22 -41.38 -1.74
C GLY A 588 -35.12 -42.52 -2.18
N GLU A 589 -35.62 -42.43 -3.40
CA GLU A 589 -36.44 -43.45 -4.02
C GLU A 589 -35.66 -44.73 -4.22
N TYR A 590 -36.21 -45.85 -3.72
CA TYR A 590 -35.61 -47.16 -3.91
C TYR A 590 -36.10 -47.77 -5.23
N LYS A 591 -35.25 -47.74 -6.28
CA LYS A 591 -35.62 -48.15 -7.66
C LYS A 591 -35.05 -49.51 -8.05
N ASP A 592 -34.80 -50.40 -7.09
CA ASP A 592 -34.24 -51.75 -7.32
C ASP A 592 -35.25 -52.75 -7.93
N GLY A 593 -35.96 -52.33 -8.98
CA GLY A 593 -37.01 -53.10 -9.64
C GLY A 593 -36.97 -52.97 -11.16
N PRO A 594 -37.78 -53.75 -11.89
CA PRO A 594 -37.82 -53.71 -13.35
C PRO A 594 -38.40 -52.39 -13.85
N THR A 595 -37.74 -51.79 -14.85
CA THR A 595 -38.24 -50.59 -15.52
C THR A 595 -39.24 -50.96 -16.60
N TYR A 596 -40.40 -50.31 -16.61
CA TYR A 596 -41.45 -50.51 -17.61
C TYR A 596 -42.20 -49.20 -17.91
N HIS A 597 -43.04 -49.23 -18.94
CA HIS A 597 -43.97 -48.15 -19.26
C HIS A 597 -45.40 -48.60 -18.98
N ALA A 598 -46.14 -47.88 -18.14
CA ALA A 598 -47.55 -48.21 -17.84
C ALA A 598 -48.44 -48.21 -19.10
N HIS A 599 -48.09 -47.39 -20.10
CA HIS A 599 -48.72 -47.37 -21.42
C HIS A 599 -47.70 -46.90 -22.48
N LYS A 600 -47.98 -47.11 -23.77
CA LYS A 600 -47.03 -46.91 -24.88
C LYS A 600 -46.38 -45.51 -24.96
N LYS A 601 -47.03 -44.49 -24.39
CA LYS A 601 -46.53 -43.09 -24.33
C LYS A 601 -46.18 -42.63 -22.91
N GLY A 602 -46.32 -43.49 -21.91
CA GLY A 602 -46.09 -43.14 -20.52
C GLY A 602 -44.59 -43.02 -20.21
N ALA A 603 -44.25 -42.29 -19.16
CA ALA A 603 -42.88 -42.24 -18.65
C ALA A 603 -42.41 -43.64 -18.23
N ALA A 604 -41.11 -43.90 -18.37
CA ALA A 604 -40.48 -45.07 -17.78
C ALA A 604 -40.63 -44.99 -16.25
N ARG A 605 -40.92 -46.12 -15.61
CA ARG A 605 -41.15 -46.19 -14.16
C ARG A 605 -40.79 -47.55 -13.57
N VAL A 606 -40.69 -47.60 -12.26
CA VAL A 606 -40.56 -48.80 -11.43
C VAL A 606 -41.74 -48.80 -10.45
N ASP A 607 -42.20 -49.97 -10.04
CA ASP A 607 -43.15 -50.08 -8.93
C ASP A 607 -42.55 -49.48 -7.66
N VAL A 608 -43.38 -48.85 -6.83
CA VAL A 608 -42.93 -48.31 -5.55
C VAL A 608 -42.51 -49.49 -4.68
N ILE A 609 -41.22 -49.49 -4.31
CA ILE A 609 -40.67 -50.41 -3.30
C ILE A 609 -40.66 -49.70 -1.93
N GLY A 610 -40.34 -48.40 -1.95
CA GLY A 610 -40.29 -47.55 -0.78
C GLY A 610 -39.20 -46.48 -0.85
N VAL A 611 -38.90 -45.88 0.29
CA VAL A 611 -37.80 -44.93 0.48
C VAL A 611 -36.63 -45.65 1.14
N GLY A 612 -35.47 -45.66 0.48
CA GLY A 612 -34.22 -46.17 1.04
C GLY A 612 -33.52 -45.14 1.91
N CYS A 613 -32.72 -45.61 2.88
CA CYS A 613 -31.83 -44.77 3.67
C CYS A 613 -30.42 -45.33 3.68
N TYR A 614 -29.42 -44.46 3.51
CA TYR A 614 -28.02 -44.78 3.68
C TYR A 614 -27.39 -43.85 4.71
N SER A 615 -26.42 -44.35 5.50
CA SER A 615 -25.68 -43.55 6.48
C SER A 615 -24.20 -43.41 6.13
N SER A 616 -23.62 -42.24 6.39
CA SER A 616 -22.20 -41.97 6.13
C SER A 616 -21.62 -40.99 7.15
N LYS A 617 -20.30 -41.10 7.40
CA LYS A 617 -19.52 -40.09 8.12
C LYS A 617 -18.81 -39.11 7.18
N ASP A 618 -18.48 -39.56 5.97
CA ASP A 618 -17.53 -38.92 5.06
C ASP A 618 -18.12 -38.51 3.71
N LEU A 619 -19.41 -38.76 3.50
CA LEU A 619 -20.15 -38.53 2.25
C LEU A 619 -19.75 -39.43 1.08
N TRP A 620 -18.76 -40.30 1.26
CA TRP A 620 -18.19 -41.15 0.21
C TRP A 620 -18.49 -42.63 0.41
N THR A 621 -18.37 -43.10 1.65
CA THR A 621 -18.69 -44.46 2.06
C THR A 621 -20.07 -44.48 2.69
N TRP A 622 -20.99 -45.22 2.06
CA TRP A 622 -22.40 -45.26 2.45
C TRP A 622 -22.77 -46.66 2.91
N LYS A 623 -23.25 -46.78 4.14
CA LYS A 623 -23.84 -47.99 4.68
C LYS A 623 -25.33 -48.01 4.37
N ASN A 624 -25.83 -49.12 3.84
CA ASN A 624 -27.25 -49.32 3.62
C ASN A 624 -27.97 -49.52 4.97
N GLU A 625 -28.96 -48.70 5.29
CA GLU A 625 -29.81 -48.83 6.48
C GLU A 625 -31.17 -49.48 6.14
N GLY A 626 -31.40 -49.81 4.88
CA GLY A 626 -32.61 -50.48 4.39
C GLY A 626 -33.71 -49.53 3.91
N ILE A 627 -34.88 -50.12 3.67
CA ILE A 627 -36.10 -49.39 3.33
C ILE A 627 -36.73 -48.84 4.61
N VAL A 628 -36.78 -47.52 4.73
CA VAL A 628 -37.27 -46.83 5.93
C VAL A 628 -38.74 -46.45 5.85
N LEU A 629 -39.31 -46.41 4.64
CA LEU A 629 -40.75 -46.30 4.40
C LEU A 629 -41.12 -47.28 3.28
N ALA A 630 -41.83 -48.35 3.62
CA ALA A 630 -42.17 -49.41 2.67
C ALA A 630 -43.41 -49.06 1.83
N ALA A 631 -43.47 -49.64 0.63
CA ALA A 631 -44.68 -49.63 -0.18
C ALA A 631 -45.78 -50.52 0.42
N GLU A 632 -47.02 -50.24 0.01
CA GLU A 632 -48.17 -51.08 0.29
C GLU A 632 -48.41 -52.05 -0.88
N GLU A 633 -48.47 -53.34 -0.57
CA GLU A 633 -48.47 -54.41 -1.59
C GLU A 633 -49.88 -54.79 -2.07
N ASN A 634 -50.88 -54.63 -1.21
CA ASN A 634 -52.18 -55.27 -1.37
C ASN A 634 -53.36 -54.28 -1.40
N ASN A 635 -53.25 -53.15 -0.70
CA ASN A 635 -54.33 -52.17 -0.65
C ASN A 635 -54.22 -51.16 -1.81
N GLU A 636 -54.96 -51.40 -2.90
CA GLU A 636 -54.97 -50.55 -4.10
C GLU A 636 -55.42 -49.10 -3.86
N ILE A 637 -56.16 -48.86 -2.78
CA ILE A 637 -56.66 -47.51 -2.42
C ILE A 637 -55.59 -46.74 -1.63
N HIS A 638 -54.58 -47.43 -1.10
CA HIS A 638 -53.51 -46.81 -0.32
C HIS A 638 -52.61 -45.97 -1.22
N ASP A 639 -52.21 -44.80 -0.73
CA ASP A 639 -51.38 -43.86 -1.47
C ASP A 639 -50.03 -44.46 -1.88
N LEU A 640 -49.44 -45.26 -0.98
CA LEU A 640 -48.19 -45.99 -1.21
C LEU A 640 -48.37 -47.34 -1.91
N TYR A 641 -49.54 -47.62 -2.51
CA TYR A 641 -49.73 -48.85 -3.27
C TYR A 641 -48.64 -48.97 -4.35
N LYS A 642 -48.04 -50.15 -4.53
CA LYS A 642 -46.86 -50.34 -5.40
C LYS A 642 -46.99 -49.82 -6.83
N LEU A 643 -48.21 -49.75 -7.39
CA LEU A 643 -48.43 -49.22 -8.74
C LEU A 643 -48.60 -47.69 -8.79
N ASN A 644 -48.68 -47.01 -7.65
CA ASN A 644 -48.71 -45.54 -7.57
C ASN A 644 -47.30 -44.96 -7.73
N VAL A 645 -47.12 -43.68 -7.42
CA VAL A 645 -45.85 -42.96 -7.56
C VAL A 645 -45.46 -42.38 -6.20
N LEU A 646 -44.21 -42.62 -5.81
CA LEU A 646 -43.54 -41.94 -4.70
C LEU A 646 -42.23 -41.37 -5.22
N GLU A 647 -42.06 -40.06 -5.09
CA GLU A 647 -40.89 -39.37 -5.61
C GLU A 647 -40.32 -38.31 -4.65
N ARG A 648 -39.05 -38.00 -4.86
CA ARG A 648 -38.30 -36.92 -4.23
C ARG A 648 -38.42 -36.79 -2.70
N PRO A 649 -38.30 -37.87 -1.91
CA PRO A 649 -38.44 -37.79 -0.46
C PRO A 649 -37.39 -36.85 0.15
N LYS A 650 -37.82 -36.01 1.09
CA LYS A 650 -36.97 -35.12 1.89
C LYS A 650 -37.31 -35.30 3.36
N VAL A 651 -36.27 -35.38 4.20
CA VAL A 651 -36.43 -35.56 5.64
C VAL A 651 -35.81 -34.39 6.38
N ILE A 652 -36.57 -33.83 7.33
CA ILE A 652 -36.09 -32.82 8.28
C ILE A 652 -36.35 -33.30 9.71
N TYR A 653 -35.51 -32.86 10.63
CA TYR A 653 -35.71 -33.13 12.06
C TYR A 653 -36.46 -31.96 12.73
N ASN A 654 -37.40 -32.28 13.61
CA ASN A 654 -38.12 -31.32 14.43
C ASN A 654 -37.64 -31.40 15.88
N GLU A 655 -36.98 -30.34 16.36
CA GLU A 655 -36.41 -30.29 17.71
C GLU A 655 -37.49 -30.20 18.80
N LYS A 656 -38.69 -29.68 18.48
CA LYS A 656 -39.76 -29.47 19.47
C LYS A 656 -40.38 -30.79 19.93
N ASN A 657 -40.64 -31.70 18.99
CA ASN A 657 -41.29 -32.98 19.26
C ASN A 657 -40.35 -34.19 19.14
N GLY A 658 -39.10 -33.98 18.70
CA GLY A 658 -38.11 -35.04 18.58
C GLY A 658 -38.34 -35.99 17.40
N LYS A 659 -39.19 -35.63 16.44
CA LYS A 659 -39.53 -36.48 15.29
C LYS A 659 -38.73 -36.13 14.05
N TYR A 660 -38.44 -37.15 13.25
CA TYR A 660 -38.01 -36.99 11.87
C TYR A 660 -39.25 -36.98 10.99
N VAL A 661 -39.39 -35.94 10.15
CA VAL A 661 -40.56 -35.75 9.30
C VAL A 661 -40.12 -35.84 7.85
N MET A 662 -40.70 -36.79 7.13
CA MET A 662 -40.49 -37.01 5.72
C MET A 662 -41.65 -36.42 4.93
N TRP A 663 -41.33 -35.66 3.89
CA TRP A 663 -42.27 -35.29 2.85
C TRP A 663 -41.84 -35.88 1.51
N MET A 664 -42.81 -36.28 0.70
CA MET A 664 -42.57 -36.83 -0.64
C MET A 664 -43.69 -36.48 -1.61
N HIS A 665 -43.37 -36.48 -2.90
CA HIS A 665 -44.38 -36.43 -3.94
C HIS A 665 -45.13 -37.77 -3.99
N ILE A 666 -46.46 -37.71 -3.98
CA ILE A 666 -47.37 -38.84 -4.11
C ILE A 666 -48.26 -38.61 -5.31
N ASP A 667 -48.28 -39.59 -6.21
CA ASP A 667 -49.15 -39.56 -7.37
C ASP A 667 -49.75 -40.93 -7.71
N ASP A 668 -50.73 -40.94 -8.59
CA ASP A 668 -51.22 -42.16 -9.22
C ASP A 668 -50.44 -42.48 -10.51
N THR A 669 -50.75 -43.62 -11.12
CA THR A 669 -50.09 -44.10 -12.34
C THR A 669 -50.10 -43.11 -13.52
N ASN A 670 -51.07 -42.18 -13.56
CA ASN A 670 -51.26 -41.23 -14.64
C ASN A 670 -50.83 -39.80 -14.26
N TYR A 671 -50.20 -39.61 -13.10
CA TYR A 671 -49.80 -38.31 -12.57
C TYR A 671 -50.96 -37.31 -12.39
N THR A 672 -52.15 -37.80 -12.01
CA THR A 672 -53.35 -36.95 -11.86
C THR A 672 -53.67 -36.54 -10.43
N LYS A 673 -53.12 -37.23 -9.43
CA LYS A 673 -53.35 -36.96 -8.01
C LYS A 673 -52.53 -35.76 -7.54
N ALA A 674 -51.26 -35.66 -7.95
CA ALA A 674 -50.33 -34.56 -7.67
C ALA A 674 -50.42 -34.04 -6.22
N SER A 675 -50.07 -34.88 -5.26
CA SER A 675 -50.18 -34.59 -3.83
C SER A 675 -48.82 -34.70 -3.12
N ALA A 676 -48.72 -34.09 -1.94
CA ALA A 676 -47.58 -34.27 -1.05
C ALA A 676 -47.97 -35.22 0.08
N GLY A 677 -47.19 -36.28 0.27
CA GLY A 677 -47.30 -37.24 1.37
C GLY A 677 -46.45 -36.85 2.56
N VAL A 678 -46.89 -37.22 3.76
CA VAL A 678 -46.18 -36.96 5.02
C VAL A 678 -46.03 -38.28 5.80
N ALA A 679 -44.82 -38.52 6.32
CA ALA A 679 -44.53 -39.62 7.22
C ALA A 679 -43.63 -39.17 8.37
N ILE A 680 -43.70 -39.85 9.52
CA ILE A 680 -42.92 -39.48 10.72
C ILE A 680 -42.19 -40.69 11.31
N SER A 681 -41.08 -40.44 12.00
CA SER A 681 -40.31 -41.47 12.70
C SER A 681 -39.67 -40.92 13.98
N ASP A 682 -39.44 -41.79 14.95
CA ASP A 682 -38.59 -41.52 16.13
C ASP A 682 -37.09 -41.64 15.82
N PHE A 683 -36.74 -42.34 14.75
CA PHE A 683 -35.36 -42.65 14.37
C PHE A 683 -35.04 -42.17 12.95
N PRO A 684 -33.79 -41.75 12.69
CA PRO A 684 -33.40 -41.32 11.35
C PRO A 684 -33.47 -42.49 10.36
N THR A 685 -33.21 -43.70 10.82
CA THR A 685 -33.24 -44.93 10.01
C THR A 685 -34.63 -45.58 9.97
N GLY A 686 -35.69 -44.85 10.33
CA GLY A 686 -37.05 -45.39 10.34
C GLY A 686 -37.29 -46.49 11.39
N PRO A 687 -38.36 -47.29 11.22
CA PRO A 687 -39.36 -47.16 10.17
C PRO A 687 -40.16 -45.85 10.30
N PHE A 688 -40.57 -45.28 9.17
CA PHE A 688 -41.46 -44.12 9.11
C PHE A 688 -42.91 -44.57 9.03
N ASP A 689 -43.74 -44.01 9.89
CA ASP A 689 -45.19 -44.17 9.87
C ASP A 689 -45.79 -43.18 8.88
N TYR A 690 -46.42 -43.70 7.82
CA TYR A 690 -47.15 -42.88 6.85
C TYR A 690 -48.42 -42.30 7.47
N LEU A 691 -48.62 -41.00 7.33
CA LEU A 691 -49.79 -40.32 7.90
C LEU A 691 -50.90 -40.16 6.87
N TYR A 692 -50.63 -39.42 5.80
CA TYR A 692 -51.58 -39.11 4.73
C TYR A 692 -50.87 -38.41 3.55
N SER A 693 -51.58 -38.20 2.44
CA SER A 693 -51.22 -37.21 1.43
C SER A 693 -52.32 -36.19 1.20
N LYS A 694 -51.94 -34.99 0.74
CA LYS A 694 -52.90 -33.99 0.27
C LYS A 694 -52.28 -33.02 -0.73
N ARG A 695 -53.14 -32.28 -1.41
CA ARG A 695 -52.79 -31.09 -2.20
C ARG A 695 -52.48 -29.92 -1.26
N PRO A 696 -51.21 -29.53 -1.06
CA PRO A 696 -50.87 -28.45 -0.14
C PRO A 696 -51.53 -27.14 -0.59
N HIS A 697 -52.15 -26.42 0.36
CA HIS A 697 -52.91 -25.19 0.09
C HIS A 697 -54.05 -25.34 -0.94
N GLY A 698 -54.48 -26.57 -1.24
CA GLY A 698 -55.49 -26.85 -2.28
C GLY A 698 -54.94 -26.93 -3.71
N TYR A 699 -53.63 -26.81 -3.91
CA TYR A 699 -52.97 -26.83 -5.22
C TYR A 699 -52.23 -28.15 -5.49
N GLU A 700 -52.02 -28.44 -6.76
CA GLU A 700 -51.21 -29.59 -7.20
C GLU A 700 -49.78 -29.50 -6.65
N SER A 701 -49.20 -30.63 -6.28
CA SER A 701 -47.80 -30.76 -5.88
C SER A 701 -47.17 -31.93 -6.60
N ARG A 702 -46.18 -31.65 -7.45
CA ARG A 702 -45.34 -32.67 -8.11
C ARG A 702 -43.93 -32.63 -7.53
N ASP A 703 -42.94 -32.30 -8.35
CA ASP A 703 -41.56 -32.09 -7.93
C ASP A 703 -41.48 -31.14 -6.73
N MET A 704 -40.87 -31.61 -5.64
CA MET A 704 -40.85 -30.88 -4.38
C MET A 704 -39.54 -30.99 -3.61
N THR A 705 -39.34 -30.05 -2.69
CA THR A 705 -38.27 -30.08 -1.70
C THR A 705 -38.70 -29.44 -0.39
N LEU A 706 -37.89 -29.65 0.65
CA LEU A 706 -38.02 -28.99 1.94
C LEU A 706 -36.82 -28.07 2.17
N PHE A 707 -37.06 -26.93 2.82
CA PHE A 707 -36.00 -26.06 3.32
C PHE A 707 -36.31 -25.67 4.76
N LYS A 708 -35.37 -25.93 5.67
CA LYS A 708 -35.46 -25.51 7.06
C LYS A 708 -34.51 -24.35 7.28
N ASP A 709 -35.04 -23.22 7.67
CA ASP A 709 -34.27 -22.01 7.91
C ASP A 709 -33.68 -22.00 9.33
N GLU A 710 -32.73 -21.09 9.54
CA GLU A 710 -31.95 -20.96 10.78
C GLU A 710 -32.81 -20.54 11.99
N ASP A 711 -33.96 -19.93 11.74
CA ASP A 711 -34.97 -19.58 12.76
C ASP A 711 -35.83 -20.78 13.19
N GLY A 712 -35.64 -21.95 12.56
CA GLY A 712 -36.41 -23.16 12.80
C GLY A 712 -37.74 -23.21 12.06
N VAL A 713 -38.05 -22.27 11.17
CA VAL A 713 -39.21 -22.40 10.28
C VAL A 713 -38.83 -23.28 9.10
N ALA A 714 -39.66 -24.29 8.82
CA ALA A 714 -39.51 -25.14 7.65
C ALA A 714 -40.50 -24.75 6.56
N TYR A 715 -40.12 -24.92 5.31
CA TYR A 715 -40.89 -24.53 4.14
C TYR A 715 -40.98 -25.69 3.15
N LEU A 716 -42.16 -25.86 2.58
CA LEU A 716 -42.40 -26.75 1.45
C LEU A 716 -42.33 -25.93 0.16
N VAL A 717 -41.52 -26.40 -0.79
CA VAL A 717 -41.42 -25.84 -2.14
C VAL A 717 -41.82 -26.91 -3.14
N TYR A 718 -42.78 -26.61 -4.02
CA TYR A 718 -43.34 -27.61 -4.92
C TYR A 718 -43.78 -27.02 -6.26
N SER A 719 -43.64 -27.81 -7.32
CA SER A 719 -44.14 -27.51 -8.65
C SER A 719 -45.66 -27.68 -8.72
N SER A 720 -46.35 -26.70 -9.27
CA SER A 720 -47.81 -26.60 -9.27
C SER A 720 -48.38 -26.08 -10.59
N GLU A 721 -49.71 -26.06 -10.70
CA GLU A 721 -50.46 -25.57 -11.86
C GLU A 721 -49.91 -26.15 -13.18
N ASP A 722 -49.97 -27.48 -13.32
CA ASP A 722 -49.40 -28.22 -14.47
C ASP A 722 -47.90 -27.94 -14.73
N ASN A 723 -47.13 -27.85 -13.63
CA ASN A 723 -45.70 -27.52 -13.63
C ASN A 723 -45.37 -26.17 -14.30
N SER A 724 -46.32 -25.23 -14.32
CA SER A 724 -46.07 -23.89 -14.86
C SER A 724 -45.33 -22.97 -13.89
N GLU A 725 -45.48 -23.22 -12.58
CA GLU A 725 -44.93 -22.37 -11.52
C GLU A 725 -44.56 -23.17 -10.27
N LEU A 726 -43.79 -22.53 -9.37
CA LEU A 726 -43.47 -23.08 -8.05
C LEU A 726 -44.28 -22.38 -6.97
N HIS A 727 -44.70 -23.13 -5.96
CA HIS A 727 -45.32 -22.61 -4.74
C HIS A 727 -44.39 -22.81 -3.55
N ILE A 728 -44.34 -21.82 -2.67
CA ILE A 728 -43.57 -21.85 -1.41
C ILE A 728 -44.53 -21.52 -0.26
N GLY A 729 -44.55 -22.36 0.77
CA GLY A 729 -45.34 -22.14 1.97
C GLY A 729 -44.65 -22.66 3.24
N PRO A 730 -44.73 -21.96 4.38
CA PRO A 730 -44.20 -22.46 5.64
C PRO A 730 -45.03 -23.62 6.15
N LEU A 731 -44.36 -24.55 6.82
CA LEU A 731 -44.95 -25.65 7.57
C LEU A 731 -45.40 -25.19 8.96
N ASN A 732 -46.34 -25.93 9.55
CA ASN A 732 -46.77 -25.76 10.92
C ASN A 732 -45.67 -26.15 11.92
N GLU A 733 -45.87 -25.91 13.21
CA GLU A 733 -44.82 -26.15 14.21
C GLU A 733 -44.38 -27.61 14.34
N GLU A 734 -45.26 -28.56 13.96
CA GLU A 734 -44.96 -29.99 13.97
C GLU A 734 -44.28 -30.46 12.67
N TYR A 735 -44.22 -29.59 11.66
CA TYR A 735 -43.79 -29.86 10.28
C TYR A 735 -44.62 -30.91 9.52
N ILE A 736 -45.79 -31.28 10.01
CA ILE A 736 -46.64 -32.31 9.40
C ILE A 736 -47.73 -31.72 8.50
N ASP A 737 -47.85 -30.40 8.43
CA ASP A 737 -48.80 -29.71 7.57
C ASP A 737 -48.27 -28.33 7.12
N VAL A 738 -48.79 -27.79 6.02
CA VAL A 738 -48.59 -26.41 5.58
C VAL A 738 -49.49 -25.43 6.34
N THR A 739 -48.99 -24.21 6.54
CA THR A 739 -49.81 -23.09 7.05
C THR A 739 -50.71 -22.53 5.94
N GLN A 740 -51.51 -21.50 6.24
CA GLN A 740 -52.33 -20.81 5.22
C GLN A 740 -51.50 -19.90 4.30
N ALA A 741 -50.27 -19.53 4.69
CA ALA A 741 -49.45 -18.60 3.94
C ALA A 741 -48.78 -19.30 2.76
N MET A 742 -48.93 -18.75 1.55
CA MET A 742 -48.31 -19.29 0.34
C MET A 742 -47.93 -18.19 -0.63
N ARG A 743 -46.85 -18.41 -1.39
CA ARG A 743 -46.40 -17.55 -2.49
C ARG A 743 -46.16 -18.37 -3.75
N ARG A 744 -46.64 -17.83 -4.87
CA ARG A 744 -46.34 -18.29 -6.22
C ARG A 744 -45.06 -17.62 -6.69
N VAL A 745 -44.11 -18.39 -7.20
CA VAL A 745 -42.80 -17.91 -7.64
C VAL A 745 -42.45 -18.55 -8.98
N LEU A 746 -41.63 -17.86 -9.77
CA LEU A 746 -41.23 -18.30 -11.12
C LEU A 746 -42.44 -18.62 -12.04
N VAL A 747 -43.49 -17.80 -11.93
CA VAL A 747 -44.76 -17.97 -12.65
C VAL A 747 -44.54 -18.06 -14.16
N GLY A 748 -45.03 -19.14 -14.78
CA GLY A 748 -44.94 -19.39 -16.23
C GLY A 748 -43.53 -19.73 -16.74
N GLN A 749 -42.56 -19.94 -15.86
CA GLN A 749 -41.19 -20.30 -16.25
C GLN A 749 -41.00 -21.81 -16.47
N HIS A 750 -41.99 -22.64 -16.11
CA HIS A 750 -41.97 -24.10 -16.26
C HIS A 750 -40.71 -24.75 -15.65
N ARG A 751 -40.50 -24.48 -14.36
CA ARG A 751 -39.34 -24.97 -13.59
C ARG A 751 -39.76 -26.09 -12.63
N GLU A 752 -38.91 -27.09 -12.51
CA GLU A 752 -39.09 -28.27 -11.65
C GLU A 752 -37.81 -28.60 -10.88
N ALA A 753 -37.82 -29.68 -10.11
CA ALA A 753 -36.68 -30.18 -9.34
C ALA A 753 -35.97 -29.13 -8.44
N PRO A 754 -36.69 -28.40 -7.57
CA PRO A 754 -36.13 -27.31 -6.79
C PRO A 754 -35.11 -27.80 -5.75
N ALA A 755 -33.94 -27.17 -5.72
CA ALA A 755 -32.89 -27.42 -4.74
C ALA A 755 -32.49 -26.10 -4.06
N LEU A 756 -33.02 -25.86 -2.86
CA LEU A 756 -32.80 -24.62 -2.09
C LEU A 756 -31.59 -24.71 -1.17
N PHE A 757 -30.93 -23.57 -0.98
CA PHE A 757 -29.89 -23.36 0.03
C PHE A 757 -29.79 -21.86 0.39
N LYS A 758 -29.10 -21.53 1.49
CA LYS A 758 -28.94 -20.16 1.96
C LYS A 758 -27.46 -19.84 2.16
N HIS A 759 -27.05 -18.64 1.80
CA HIS A 759 -25.69 -18.14 2.01
C HIS A 759 -25.69 -16.65 2.34
N GLU A 760 -25.03 -16.25 3.43
CA GLU A 760 -24.91 -14.85 3.87
C GLU A 760 -26.24 -14.08 3.88
N GLY A 761 -27.31 -14.71 4.39
CA GLY A 761 -28.64 -14.10 4.47
C GLY A 761 -29.44 -14.09 3.15
N THR A 762 -28.84 -14.53 2.03
CA THR A 762 -29.53 -14.65 0.73
C THR A 762 -29.98 -16.08 0.50
N TYR A 763 -31.20 -16.27 0.00
CA TYR A 763 -31.74 -17.57 -0.40
C TYR A 763 -31.43 -17.80 -1.87
N TYR A 764 -30.99 -19.01 -2.18
CA TYR A 764 -30.71 -19.47 -3.54
C TYR A 764 -31.48 -20.74 -3.84
N MET A 765 -31.84 -20.92 -5.11
CA MET A 765 -32.56 -22.09 -5.58
C MET A 765 -32.06 -22.48 -6.97
N ILE A 766 -31.68 -23.74 -7.15
CA ILE A 766 -31.39 -24.30 -8.47
C ILE A 766 -32.59 -25.16 -8.91
N THR A 767 -33.01 -24.99 -10.15
CA THR A 767 -34.15 -25.72 -10.75
C THR A 767 -33.75 -26.30 -12.10
N SER A 768 -34.49 -27.28 -12.59
CA SER A 768 -34.45 -27.75 -13.98
C SER A 768 -35.70 -27.32 -14.75
N GLY A 769 -35.72 -27.43 -16.08
CA GLY A 769 -36.92 -27.26 -16.91
C GLY A 769 -37.70 -28.56 -17.08
N CYS A 770 -38.95 -28.47 -17.52
CA CYS A 770 -39.84 -29.63 -17.67
C CYS A 770 -39.67 -30.35 -19.02
N THR A 771 -38.77 -31.35 -19.09
CA THR A 771 -38.53 -32.14 -20.32
C THR A 771 -38.60 -33.66 -20.11
N GLY A 772 -39.35 -34.10 -19.09
CA GLY A 772 -39.44 -35.51 -18.72
C GLY A 772 -38.06 -36.06 -18.34
N TRP A 773 -37.68 -37.21 -18.90
CA TRP A 773 -36.36 -37.81 -18.64
C TRP A 773 -35.20 -37.16 -19.41
N ALA A 774 -35.47 -36.25 -20.34
CA ALA A 774 -34.40 -35.57 -21.07
C ALA A 774 -33.72 -34.54 -20.15
N PRO A 775 -32.38 -34.54 -20.02
CA PRO A 775 -31.69 -33.51 -19.24
C PRO A 775 -31.72 -32.17 -19.98
N ASN A 776 -31.69 -31.08 -19.21
CA ASN A 776 -31.86 -29.72 -19.71
C ASN A 776 -31.09 -28.70 -18.84
N GLU A 777 -31.25 -27.43 -19.16
CA GLU A 777 -30.52 -26.33 -18.54
C GLU A 777 -31.03 -26.04 -17.13
N ALA A 778 -30.13 -26.14 -16.16
CA ALA A 778 -30.36 -25.64 -14.81
C ALA A 778 -30.34 -24.12 -14.79
N LEU A 779 -31.21 -23.53 -13.97
CA LEU A 779 -31.23 -22.10 -13.69
C LEU A 779 -31.14 -21.90 -12.18
N ALA A 780 -30.26 -21.01 -11.78
CA ALA A 780 -30.13 -20.53 -10.42
C ALA A 780 -30.98 -19.27 -10.24
N HIS A 781 -31.58 -19.16 -9.05
CA HIS A 781 -32.45 -18.06 -8.64
C HIS A 781 -32.01 -17.56 -7.26
N ALA A 782 -32.21 -16.28 -6.97
CA ALA A 782 -31.95 -15.68 -5.66
C ALA A 782 -33.11 -14.83 -5.12
N ALA A 783 -33.18 -14.71 -3.80
CA ALA A 783 -34.12 -13.86 -3.09
C ALA A 783 -33.55 -13.40 -1.74
N GLU A 784 -33.93 -12.20 -1.29
CA GLU A 784 -33.66 -11.72 0.09
C GLU A 784 -34.54 -12.41 1.13
N SER A 785 -35.71 -12.92 0.73
CA SER A 785 -36.64 -13.66 1.57
C SER A 785 -37.08 -14.92 0.85
N ILE A 786 -37.21 -16.03 1.59
CA ILE A 786 -37.67 -17.30 1.02
C ILE A 786 -39.06 -17.21 0.38
N MET A 787 -39.91 -16.31 0.88
CA MET A 787 -41.24 -16.04 0.33
C MET A 787 -41.20 -15.13 -0.91
N GLY A 788 -40.01 -14.78 -1.39
CA GLY A 788 -39.75 -13.96 -2.57
C GLY A 788 -39.67 -12.45 -2.29
N PRO A 789 -39.55 -11.63 -3.35
CA PRO A 789 -39.53 -12.03 -4.76
C PRO A 789 -38.26 -12.82 -5.12
N TRP A 790 -38.40 -13.79 -6.04
CA TRP A 790 -37.30 -14.58 -6.58
C TRP A 790 -36.89 -14.09 -7.95
N GLU A 791 -35.59 -14.00 -8.18
CA GLU A 791 -35.00 -13.51 -9.42
C GLU A 791 -34.07 -14.56 -10.04
N THR A 792 -34.22 -14.80 -11.33
CA THR A 792 -33.39 -15.75 -12.08
C THR A 792 -32.03 -15.14 -12.39
N ILE A 793 -30.94 -15.76 -11.93
CA ILE A 793 -29.56 -15.28 -12.15
C ILE A 793 -28.94 -15.88 -13.43
N GLY A 794 -29.42 -17.04 -13.88
CA GLY A 794 -28.96 -17.73 -15.09
C GLY A 794 -28.41 -19.13 -14.82
N ASN A 795 -27.70 -19.70 -15.80
CA ASN A 795 -27.15 -21.05 -15.72
C ASN A 795 -25.91 -21.11 -14.80
N PRO A 796 -25.94 -21.89 -13.71
CA PRO A 796 -24.84 -21.96 -12.76
C PRO A 796 -23.72 -22.93 -13.18
N CYS A 797 -23.89 -23.75 -14.22
CA CYS A 797 -22.94 -24.78 -14.61
C CYS A 797 -21.68 -24.19 -15.27
N ILE A 798 -20.50 -24.52 -14.76
CA ILE A 798 -19.19 -24.06 -15.24
C ILE A 798 -18.31 -25.26 -15.61
N GLY A 799 -17.54 -25.14 -16.69
CA GLY A 799 -16.75 -26.24 -17.26
C GLY A 799 -17.55 -27.07 -18.27
N GLY A 800 -16.89 -28.07 -18.84
CA GLY A 800 -17.41 -28.85 -19.96
C GLY A 800 -17.63 -28.01 -21.23
N ASN A 801 -18.05 -28.64 -22.32
CA ASN A 801 -18.50 -27.89 -23.49
C ASN A 801 -19.91 -27.29 -23.28
N LYS A 802 -20.37 -26.49 -24.25
CA LYS A 802 -21.68 -25.81 -24.18
C LYS A 802 -22.85 -26.77 -23.91
N VAL A 803 -22.91 -27.89 -24.64
CA VAL A 803 -23.99 -28.89 -24.47
C VAL A 803 -23.96 -29.48 -23.07
N PHE A 804 -22.77 -29.75 -22.52
CA PHE A 804 -22.61 -30.27 -21.17
C PHE A 804 -23.21 -29.32 -20.12
N ARG A 805 -23.05 -28.00 -20.29
CA ARG A 805 -23.68 -27.01 -19.40
C ARG A 805 -25.18 -26.87 -19.62
N GLU A 806 -25.63 -26.91 -20.87
CA GLU A 806 -27.06 -26.81 -21.23
C GLU A 806 -27.86 -28.08 -20.87
N THR A 807 -27.20 -29.18 -20.49
CA THR A 807 -27.85 -30.39 -19.97
C THR A 807 -27.54 -30.64 -18.50
N THR A 808 -26.98 -29.66 -17.79
CA THR A 808 -26.60 -29.79 -16.37
C THR A 808 -25.72 -31.03 -16.16
N PHE A 809 -24.77 -31.22 -17.07
CA PHE A 809 -23.86 -32.38 -17.13
C PHE A 809 -24.61 -33.72 -17.30
N PHE A 810 -25.68 -33.71 -18.10
CA PHE A 810 -26.64 -34.80 -18.27
C PHE A 810 -27.23 -35.28 -16.94
N ALA A 811 -27.65 -34.34 -16.09
CA ALA A 811 -28.25 -34.63 -14.80
C ALA A 811 -29.38 -33.63 -14.48
N GLN A 812 -30.18 -33.94 -13.45
CA GLN A 812 -31.26 -33.09 -12.97
C GLN A 812 -31.07 -32.83 -11.47
N SER A 813 -31.22 -31.58 -11.02
CA SER A 813 -31.05 -31.21 -9.62
C SER A 813 -31.95 -32.02 -8.68
N THR A 814 -31.49 -32.26 -7.45
CA THR A 814 -32.34 -32.82 -6.40
C THR A 814 -32.12 -32.17 -5.04
N PHE A 815 -30.88 -31.80 -4.72
CA PHE A 815 -30.54 -31.24 -3.41
C PHE A 815 -29.26 -30.41 -3.47
N VAL A 816 -29.09 -29.49 -2.53
CA VAL A 816 -27.82 -28.81 -2.29
C VAL A 816 -27.43 -29.03 -0.84
N LEU A 817 -26.33 -29.74 -0.62
CA LEU A 817 -25.82 -30.01 0.73
C LEU A 817 -24.89 -28.87 1.16
N PRO A 818 -25.22 -28.09 2.21
CA PRO A 818 -24.29 -27.13 2.77
C PRO A 818 -23.09 -27.83 3.41
N LEU A 819 -21.92 -27.21 3.30
CA LEU A 819 -20.71 -27.58 4.02
C LEU A 819 -20.40 -26.46 5.03
N PRO A 820 -21.00 -26.45 6.24
CA PRO A 820 -20.92 -25.33 7.19
C PRO A 820 -19.48 -24.94 7.55
N GLU A 821 -18.58 -25.93 7.56
CA GLU A 821 -17.17 -25.75 7.86
C GLU A 821 -16.40 -25.05 6.73
N LEU A 822 -17.00 -24.96 5.54
CA LEU A 822 -16.41 -24.39 4.33
C LEU A 822 -17.30 -23.24 3.82
N HIS A 823 -17.00 -22.03 4.29
CA HIS A 823 -17.76 -20.83 3.96
C HIS A 823 -17.94 -20.63 2.44
N GLY A 824 -19.21 -20.50 2.01
CA GLY A 824 -19.59 -20.33 0.60
C GLY A 824 -19.42 -21.57 -0.28
N SER A 825 -19.15 -22.74 0.30
CA SER A 825 -19.08 -24.02 -0.41
C SER A 825 -20.26 -24.92 -0.09
N PHE A 826 -20.75 -25.59 -1.12
CA PHE A 826 -21.85 -26.54 -1.06
C PHE A 826 -21.54 -27.73 -1.98
N ILE A 827 -22.30 -28.82 -1.85
CA ILE A 827 -22.31 -29.90 -2.84
C ILE A 827 -23.64 -29.83 -3.58
N PHE A 828 -23.57 -29.56 -4.88
CA PHE A 828 -24.71 -29.70 -5.77
C PHE A 828 -24.95 -31.19 -6.03
N MET A 829 -26.15 -31.68 -5.74
CA MET A 829 -26.55 -33.07 -5.94
C MET A 829 -27.59 -33.15 -7.06
N ALA A 830 -27.32 -34.02 -8.03
CA ALA A 830 -28.20 -34.25 -9.17
C ALA A 830 -28.24 -35.74 -9.56
N ASP A 831 -29.36 -36.16 -10.14
CA ASP A 831 -29.58 -37.50 -10.67
C ASP A 831 -29.38 -37.50 -12.20
N ARG A 832 -28.56 -38.42 -12.69
CA ARG A 832 -28.46 -38.76 -14.10
C ARG A 832 -29.38 -39.95 -14.35
N TRP A 833 -30.63 -39.62 -14.69
CA TRP A 833 -31.68 -40.59 -14.91
C TRP A 833 -31.42 -41.46 -16.13
N ASN A 834 -31.58 -42.78 -15.95
CA ASN A 834 -31.55 -43.75 -17.03
C ASN A 834 -32.97 -44.27 -17.31
N PRO A 835 -33.71 -43.71 -18.29
CA PRO A 835 -35.07 -44.14 -18.57
C PRO A 835 -35.19 -45.56 -19.15
N ALA A 836 -34.10 -46.16 -19.66
CA ALA A 836 -34.12 -47.54 -20.13
C ALA A 836 -33.98 -48.55 -18.98
N ASP A 837 -33.30 -48.14 -17.90
CA ASP A 837 -33.14 -48.93 -16.68
C ASP A 837 -32.95 -47.98 -15.49
N LEU A 838 -34.05 -47.60 -14.85
CA LEU A 838 -34.07 -46.61 -13.77
C LEU A 838 -33.27 -47.08 -12.55
N ARG A 839 -33.15 -48.39 -12.35
CA ARG A 839 -32.27 -49.00 -11.35
C ARG A 839 -30.82 -48.59 -11.54
N ASP A 840 -30.39 -48.41 -12.78
CA ASP A 840 -29.03 -48.05 -13.17
C ASP A 840 -28.82 -46.54 -13.35
N SER A 841 -29.76 -45.71 -12.87
CA SER A 841 -29.56 -44.26 -12.77
C SER A 841 -28.35 -43.92 -11.89
N ARG A 842 -27.71 -42.78 -12.16
CA ARG A 842 -26.42 -42.39 -11.57
C ARG A 842 -26.52 -41.09 -10.81
N TYR A 843 -25.51 -40.81 -10.01
CA TYR A 843 -25.40 -39.58 -9.23
C TYR A 843 -24.33 -38.66 -9.81
N VAL A 844 -24.63 -37.38 -9.88
CA VAL A 844 -23.69 -36.32 -10.28
C VAL A 844 -23.61 -35.32 -9.13
N TRP A 845 -22.64 -35.54 -8.24
CA TRP A 845 -22.35 -34.61 -7.16
C TRP A 845 -21.14 -33.75 -7.52
N LEU A 846 -21.27 -32.43 -7.39
CA LEU A 846 -20.27 -31.46 -7.82
C LEU A 846 -20.09 -30.34 -6.80
N PRO A 847 -18.90 -29.73 -6.71
CA PRO A 847 -18.68 -28.58 -5.85
C PRO A 847 -19.45 -27.36 -6.38
N LEU A 848 -20.22 -26.74 -5.50
CA LEU A 848 -20.93 -25.49 -5.73
C LEU A 848 -20.31 -24.39 -4.88
N ARG A 849 -20.08 -23.21 -5.47
CA ARG A 849 -19.57 -22.03 -4.78
C ARG A 849 -20.47 -20.82 -5.02
N VAL A 850 -20.61 -20.00 -3.99
CA VAL A 850 -21.22 -18.68 -4.07
C VAL A 850 -20.13 -17.62 -3.89
N ALA A 851 -19.65 -17.06 -5.00
CA ALA A 851 -18.58 -16.06 -4.98
C ALA A 851 -18.51 -15.27 -6.30
N GLY A 852 -18.20 -13.98 -6.23
CA GLY A 852 -17.99 -13.11 -7.39
C GLY A 852 -19.29 -12.54 -7.98
N LEU A 853 -19.15 -11.70 -9.01
CA LEU A 853 -20.26 -11.10 -9.76
C LEU A 853 -20.67 -12.01 -10.92
N VAL A 854 -21.95 -11.93 -11.33
CA VAL A 854 -22.56 -12.74 -12.40
C VAL A 854 -21.93 -12.41 -13.76
N ASP A 855 -21.64 -13.44 -14.57
CA ASP A 855 -20.96 -13.29 -15.88
C ASP A 855 -21.84 -12.70 -16.99
N GLN A 856 -23.17 -12.72 -16.82
CA GLN A 856 -24.12 -12.16 -17.77
C GLN A 856 -24.91 -11.02 -17.11
N PRO A 857 -24.95 -9.83 -17.74
CA PRO A 857 -25.87 -8.80 -17.30
C PRO A 857 -27.29 -9.30 -17.51
N LEU A 858 -28.04 -9.38 -16.42
CA LEU A 858 -29.48 -9.57 -16.48
C LEU A 858 -30.07 -8.45 -17.34
N GLU A 859 -30.95 -8.82 -18.27
CA GLU A 859 -31.73 -7.83 -19.02
C GLU A 859 -32.52 -6.99 -18.02
N TYR A 860 -32.02 -5.79 -17.74
CA TYR A 860 -32.75 -4.67 -17.12
C TYR A 860 -33.29 -4.89 -15.69
N ASN A 861 -32.46 -4.69 -14.65
CA ASN A 861 -32.93 -4.63 -13.26
C ASN A 861 -33.02 -3.20 -12.72
N PHE A 862 -34.23 -2.64 -12.70
CA PHE A 862 -34.56 -1.49 -11.86
C PHE A 862 -34.94 -2.00 -10.45
N GLY A 863 -34.04 -1.86 -9.47
CA GLY A 863 -34.41 -1.94 -8.04
C GLY A 863 -34.02 -3.19 -7.25
N PHE A 864 -33.25 -4.14 -7.80
CA PHE A 864 -32.73 -5.31 -7.07
C PHE A 864 -31.22 -5.19 -6.77
N PRO A 865 -30.72 -5.79 -5.66
CA PRO A 865 -29.29 -5.82 -5.34
C PRO A 865 -28.49 -6.68 -6.34
N LEU A 866 -27.19 -6.43 -6.44
CA LEU A 866 -26.28 -7.29 -7.20
C LEU A 866 -26.11 -8.62 -6.47
N TRP A 867 -26.68 -9.69 -7.01
CA TRP A 867 -26.56 -11.04 -6.46
C TRP A 867 -25.15 -11.61 -6.61
N SER A 868 -24.70 -12.38 -5.62
CA SER A 868 -23.48 -13.18 -5.74
C SER A 868 -23.69 -14.30 -6.76
N ARG A 869 -22.66 -14.56 -7.56
CA ARG A 869 -22.69 -15.63 -8.57
C ARG A 869 -22.71 -17.01 -7.92
N VAL A 870 -23.62 -17.86 -8.37
CA VAL A 870 -23.67 -19.29 -8.06
C VAL A 870 -22.97 -20.06 -9.17
N SER A 871 -21.95 -20.85 -8.82
CA SER A 871 -21.18 -21.64 -9.79
C SER A 871 -21.08 -23.10 -9.36
N VAL A 872 -21.52 -24.02 -10.22
CA VAL A 872 -21.37 -25.48 -10.10
C VAL A 872 -20.25 -25.90 -11.05
N TYR A 873 -19.11 -26.31 -10.50
CA TYR A 873 -17.93 -26.63 -11.31
C TYR A 873 -17.92 -28.08 -11.74
N TRP A 874 -17.79 -28.32 -13.04
CA TRP A 874 -17.56 -29.64 -13.58
C TRP A 874 -16.17 -30.16 -13.21
N HIS A 875 -16.14 -31.41 -12.74
CA HIS A 875 -14.92 -32.16 -12.49
C HIS A 875 -15.13 -33.62 -12.89
N LYS A 876 -14.23 -34.17 -13.72
CA LYS A 876 -14.21 -35.61 -14.04
C LYS A 876 -13.97 -36.48 -12.81
N ARG A 877 -13.25 -35.91 -11.84
CA ARG A 877 -13.11 -36.44 -10.49
C ARG A 877 -12.78 -35.31 -9.53
N TRP A 878 -13.27 -35.38 -8.30
CA TRP A 878 -12.92 -34.40 -7.27
C TRP A 878 -12.95 -35.03 -5.89
N ARG A 879 -12.55 -34.28 -4.87
CA ARG A 879 -12.52 -34.72 -3.48
C ARG A 879 -12.84 -33.56 -2.55
N LEU A 880 -13.34 -33.86 -1.37
CA LEU A 880 -13.43 -32.86 -0.31
C LEU A 880 -12.02 -32.47 0.20
N PRO A 881 -11.82 -31.22 0.66
CA PRO A 881 -10.53 -30.78 1.18
C PRO A 881 -10.03 -31.66 2.34
N TYR A 882 -8.71 -31.81 2.44
CA TYR A 882 -8.08 -32.59 3.50
C TYR A 882 -8.51 -32.08 4.89
N ARG A 883 -8.91 -33.01 5.78
CA ARG A 883 -9.39 -32.76 7.15
C ARG A 883 -10.67 -31.92 7.27
N TRP A 884 -11.51 -31.87 6.25
CA TRP A 884 -12.81 -31.17 6.36
C TRP A 884 -13.65 -31.65 7.56
N GLN A 885 -13.53 -32.94 7.94
CA GLN A 885 -14.19 -33.51 9.12
C GLN A 885 -13.57 -33.11 10.46
N GLU A 886 -12.27 -32.76 10.52
CA GLU A 886 -11.61 -32.28 11.77
C GLU A 886 -11.90 -30.79 12.04
N ILE A 887 -12.65 -30.13 11.16
CA ILE A 887 -13.11 -28.74 11.34
C ILE A 887 -14.44 -28.69 12.11
N LYS A 888 -15.11 -29.84 12.28
CA LYS A 888 -16.35 -30.01 13.05
C LYS A 888 -16.23 -29.65 14.53
#